data_AF-A0A6J6G1Y9-F1
#
_entry.id   AF-A0A6J6G1Y9-F1
#
_cell.length_a   1.000
_cell.length_b   1.000
_cell.length_c   1.000
_cell.angle_alpha   90.00
_cell.angle_beta   90.00
_cell.angle_gamma   90.00
#
_symmetry.space_group_name_H-M   'P 1'
#
loop_
_entity.id
_entity.type
_entity.pdbx_description
1 polymer ?
#
loop_
_entity_poly.entity_id
_entity_poly.type
_entity_poly.pdbx_seq_one_letter_code
_entity_poly.pdbx_strand_id
1 'polypeptide(L)'
;MRGIRPLNRFLRRVRIHGGEFDTSARAMYRDEVVYPLQAELRIVRRSTIERKQMSTKTTFKRIALVAVAALGLGVLSVAPSSAAVSSYALTVDANDTITVSESATAVLTQSYFASAATDTAAVTAIIRSGSSATGGIKLAVTDSATSASSTAGAAPTRFTDSGANPLTGILIGGATATKVQASGTAAGVVATNKYTVVLTNVAVAGTYYVDFYSTDGTGLATPTSSLTTWTVTVKAASAADSTSTSYIHAGSSPAVAADSATVTAEKTAGTVAGNIKTTLLTLGAATSASALESLTATITGAGTLGAHATLSSAIATGRSLLVKDNNYVVIFADGTTGTGTVTITGSTSGIVYKTATVSFYSSTPSTVTATVKKAYIAAGLTTIKVVNVVVKDATGTVVQNATVSLNPATAGTGETTTSCAYSSTSVANVCSITGSSAVKFGKVSYVAKVVGADTAETEIKSAAFDVTFADIVATSVVISAPSSGSVGDKVTVTLTAKEKNGYPVADSTYEGGSANGSVGGIFWNTTTVPAYSSASFKPFAAGETITTTSGVATVDLYLPAVAGNITGTWTLAGTAGTTTGAIDKTIAGSTATITIAVANPGTEAATAAAEEATAAANDATDAALSAAEAAEAATAMAQEAVDAVAELSSQVTALISALRAQITSLTNLVIKIQKKVKA
;
A
#
# COMPACT_ATOMS: atom_id res chain seq x y z
N MET A 1 -41.82 27.55 48.46
CA MET A 1 -41.08 27.04 49.65
C MET A 1 -39.91 28.01 49.87
N ARG A 2 -39.73 28.76 50.99
CA ARG A 2 -39.98 28.51 52.43
C ARG A 2 -39.35 27.19 52.88
N GLY A 3 -38.42 27.14 53.84
CA GLY A 3 -37.78 28.19 54.66
C GLY A 3 -36.55 27.60 55.39
N ILE A 4 -35.99 28.16 56.48
CA ILE A 4 -36.09 29.47 57.15
C ILE A 4 -34.87 29.58 58.09
N ARG A 5 -34.36 30.80 58.38
CA ARG A 5 -33.26 30.99 59.38
C ARG A 5 -33.80 30.96 60.82
N PRO A 6 -32.91 30.82 61.81
CA PRO A 6 -32.82 31.92 62.76
C PRO A 6 -31.39 32.44 62.94
N LEU A 7 -31.28 33.76 63.15
CA LEU A 7 -30.12 34.37 63.81
C LEU A 7 -30.32 34.20 65.33
N ASN A 8 -29.23 34.29 66.10
CA ASN A 8 -29.28 35.24 67.21
C ASN A 8 -27.92 35.84 67.57
N ARG A 9 -27.95 36.86 68.43
CA ARG A 9 -26.90 37.87 68.63
C ARG A 9 -26.35 37.81 70.07
N PHE A 10 -25.06 38.15 70.24
CA PHE A 10 -24.49 38.78 71.46
C PHE A 10 -24.47 37.94 72.77
N LEU A 11 -23.57 38.08 73.77
CA LEU A 11 -22.62 39.14 74.20
C LEU A 11 -21.45 38.56 75.05
N ARG A 12 -20.39 39.36 75.24
CA ARG A 12 -19.46 39.44 76.41
C ARG A 12 -18.74 38.19 76.98
N ARG A 13 -17.43 38.16 76.73
CA ARG A 13 -16.34 38.24 77.74
C ARG A 13 -16.45 37.32 78.98
N VAL A 14 -15.77 36.17 78.93
CA VAL A 14 -15.17 35.52 80.12
C VAL A 14 -13.70 35.19 79.81
N ARG A 15 -12.81 35.47 80.76
CA ARG A 15 -11.39 35.06 80.78
C ARG A 15 -11.17 34.37 82.11
N ILE A 16 -10.89 33.06 82.10
CA ILE A 16 -10.53 32.30 83.31
C ILE A 16 -9.23 31.54 83.03
N HIS A 17 -8.34 31.55 84.02
CA HIS A 17 -7.18 30.67 84.18
C HIS A 17 -7.32 29.99 85.55
N GLY A 18 -6.83 28.75 85.66
CA GLY A 18 -6.69 28.00 86.91
C GLY A 18 -7.99 27.45 87.51
N GLY A 19 -7.94 26.51 88.47
CA GLY A 19 -6.79 25.65 88.87
C GLY A 19 -7.00 24.21 88.37
N GLU A 20 -6.58 23.11 89.03
CA GLU A 20 -5.76 22.79 90.22
C GLU A 20 -5.18 21.37 89.96
N PHE A 21 -4.13 20.78 90.57
CA PHE A 21 -3.17 21.07 91.67
C PHE A 21 -1.73 20.93 91.11
N ASP A 22 -0.65 21.50 91.63
CA ASP A 22 0.07 21.30 92.92
C ASP A 22 0.53 19.85 93.24
N THR A 23 1.85 19.61 93.11
CA THR A 23 2.68 18.86 94.10
C THR A 23 4.15 18.76 93.65
N SER A 24 5.01 19.68 94.10
CA SER A 24 6.48 19.51 94.06
C SER A 24 7.18 20.26 95.21
N ALA A 25 6.75 19.97 96.44
CA ALA A 25 7.26 20.63 97.63
C ALA A 25 8.72 20.28 97.94
N ARG A 26 9.64 21.26 97.85
CA ARG A 26 10.46 21.71 99.00
C ARG A 26 11.40 22.90 98.70
N ALA A 27 11.65 23.68 99.76
CA ALA A 27 12.77 24.61 99.94
C ALA A 27 12.87 25.84 98.99
N MET A 28 11.97 26.81 99.18
CA MET A 28 12.38 28.22 99.12
C MET A 28 13.20 28.57 100.37
N TYR A 29 14.20 29.45 100.22
CA TYR A 29 14.66 30.33 101.30
C TYR A 29 14.27 31.76 100.93
N ARG A 30 13.90 32.59 101.91
CA ARG A 30 13.18 33.85 101.66
C ARG A 30 14.05 35.11 101.68
N ASP A 31 13.42 36.22 101.30
CA ASP A 31 13.90 37.60 101.30
C ASP A 31 14.55 38.04 102.62
N GLU A 32 15.38 39.09 102.58
CA GLU A 32 14.96 40.41 103.08
C GLU A 32 15.97 41.58 102.83
N VAL A 33 15.40 42.80 102.68
CA VAL A 33 15.89 44.10 103.21
C VAL A 33 17.09 44.86 102.56
N VAL A 34 16.71 45.93 101.81
CA VAL A 34 17.16 47.36 101.92
C VAL A 34 18.58 47.82 101.48
N TYR A 35 18.58 48.85 100.60
CA TYR A 35 19.65 49.83 100.28
C TYR A 35 19.64 51.04 101.27
N PRO A 36 20.64 51.97 101.37
CA PRO A 36 21.88 52.19 100.59
C PRO A 36 23.13 52.55 101.48
N LEU A 37 24.12 53.24 100.86
CA LEU A 37 25.14 54.18 101.41
C LEU A 37 26.62 53.70 101.48
N GLN A 38 27.52 54.68 101.68
CA GLN A 38 28.92 54.70 101.24
C GLN A 38 29.95 54.62 102.39
N ALA A 39 31.11 54.02 102.10
CA ALA A 39 32.43 54.35 102.68
C ALA A 39 33.51 53.74 101.76
N GLU A 40 34.16 54.51 100.87
CA GLU A 40 35.34 55.37 101.10
C GLU A 40 36.70 54.66 100.97
N LEU A 41 37.72 55.42 100.56
CA LEU A 41 39.09 54.98 100.28
C LEU A 41 40.07 55.63 101.26
N ARG A 42 40.94 54.83 101.91
CA ARG A 42 42.37 55.08 102.28
C ARG A 42 42.75 54.45 103.64
N ILE A 43 44.07 54.26 103.86
CA ILE A 43 44.73 53.69 105.05
C ILE A 43 44.52 52.16 105.10
N VAL A 44 45.53 51.28 105.12
CA VAL A 44 46.93 51.35 105.64
C VAL A 44 48.00 51.37 104.51
N ARG A 45 49.27 51.66 104.85
CA ARG A 45 50.42 51.76 103.92
C ARG A 45 51.38 50.56 103.99
N ARG A 46 52.10 50.33 102.88
CA ARG A 46 53.35 49.52 102.72
C ARG A 46 53.26 48.01 102.98
N SER A 47 53.19 47.25 101.89
CA SER A 47 54.21 46.23 101.59
C SER A 47 54.68 46.43 100.14
N THR A 48 55.92 46.08 99.83
CA THR A 48 56.59 46.41 98.55
C THR A 48 56.66 45.24 97.58
N ILE A 49 56.56 45.58 96.29
CA ILE A 49 57.25 44.96 95.14
C ILE A 49 57.85 43.56 95.41
N GLU A 50 57.03 42.53 95.27
CA GLU A 50 57.48 41.16 94.97
C GLU A 50 56.47 40.53 93.99
N ARG A 51 56.98 39.94 92.91
CA ARG A 51 56.34 38.90 92.09
C ARG A 51 54.85 39.15 91.77
N LYS A 52 54.44 39.81 90.68
CA LYS A 52 54.97 39.78 89.29
C LYS A 52 55.41 38.39 88.75
N GLN A 53 55.20 37.31 89.50
CA GLN A 53 55.59 35.95 89.10
C GLN A 53 54.73 34.82 89.72
N MET A 54 53.44 35.07 89.95
CA MET A 54 52.42 34.00 89.96
C MET A 54 51.30 34.43 89.00
N SER A 55 51.42 34.20 87.68
CA SER A 55 51.40 32.89 86.97
C SER A 55 49.98 32.50 86.53
N THR A 56 49.53 33.16 85.46
CA THR A 56 48.70 32.70 84.31
C THR A 56 47.41 31.87 84.48
N LYS A 57 47.09 31.30 85.65
CA LYS A 57 45.99 30.33 85.81
C LYS A 57 44.59 30.91 86.03
N THR A 58 44.45 32.23 86.24
CA THR A 58 43.14 32.87 86.44
C THR A 58 42.42 33.23 85.14
N THR A 59 43.15 33.54 84.05
CA THR A 59 42.55 33.86 82.75
C THR A 59 41.94 32.64 82.07
N PHE A 60 42.65 31.51 82.08
CA PHE A 60 42.18 30.24 81.51
C PHE A 60 40.84 29.78 82.11
N LYS A 61 40.61 30.01 83.41
CA LYS A 61 39.37 29.59 84.07
C LYS A 61 38.13 30.40 83.65
N ARG A 62 38.30 31.64 83.16
CA ARG A 62 37.21 32.44 82.57
C ARG A 62 36.95 32.05 81.12
N ILE A 63 38.01 31.83 80.33
CA ILE A 63 37.88 31.36 78.94
C ILE A 63 37.21 29.97 78.90
N ALA A 64 37.57 29.06 79.80
CA ALA A 64 36.97 27.73 79.88
C ALA A 64 35.45 27.77 80.14
N LEU A 65 34.97 28.67 81.02
CA LEU A 65 33.53 28.76 81.31
C LEU A 65 32.73 29.34 80.13
N VAL A 66 33.30 30.34 79.42
CA VAL A 66 32.71 30.88 78.19
C VAL A 66 32.74 29.85 77.05
N ALA A 67 33.81 29.05 76.95
CA ALA A 67 33.89 27.96 75.99
C ALA A 67 32.85 26.86 76.26
N VAL A 68 32.59 26.50 77.53
CA VAL A 68 31.54 25.54 77.89
C VAL A 68 30.14 26.08 77.59
N ALA A 69 29.87 27.37 77.81
CA ALA A 69 28.62 28.00 77.39
C ALA A 69 28.44 28.00 75.86
N ALA A 70 29.52 28.20 75.10
CA ALA A 70 29.50 28.11 73.64
C ALA A 70 29.32 26.66 73.14
N LEU A 71 29.98 25.67 73.75
CA LEU A 71 29.80 24.25 73.42
C LEU A 71 28.38 23.75 73.75
N GLY A 72 27.77 24.24 74.83
CA GLY A 72 26.40 23.90 75.22
C GLY A 72 25.31 24.40 74.25
N LEU A 73 25.62 25.39 73.40
CA LEU A 73 24.71 25.90 72.36
C LEU A 73 25.17 25.56 70.94
N GLY A 74 26.45 25.22 70.74
CA GLY A 74 27.03 24.85 69.45
C GLY A 74 26.74 23.42 68.97
N VAL A 75 26.12 22.58 69.81
CA VAL A 75 25.70 21.21 69.44
C VAL A 75 24.20 21.09 69.08
N LEU A 76 23.49 22.21 68.99
CA LEU A 76 22.48 22.36 67.94
C LEU A 76 23.19 22.65 66.61
N SER A 77 24.04 21.72 66.20
CA SER A 77 24.17 21.46 64.78
C SER A 77 22.77 21.12 64.29
N VAL A 78 22.27 21.94 63.37
CA VAL A 78 21.45 21.37 62.30
C VAL A 78 22.40 20.48 61.50
N ALA A 79 22.63 19.26 62.03
CA ALA A 79 22.56 18.11 61.17
C ALA A 79 21.26 18.31 60.39
N PRO A 80 21.29 18.32 59.04
CA PRO A 80 20.05 18.30 58.30
C PRO A 80 19.25 17.14 58.85
N SER A 81 18.06 17.43 59.37
CA SER A 81 16.99 16.47 59.20
C SER A 81 16.82 16.40 57.68
N SER A 82 17.56 15.47 57.06
CA SER A 82 17.16 14.83 55.82
C SER A 82 15.84 14.12 56.14
N ALA A 83 14.79 14.93 56.20
CA ALA A 83 13.43 14.49 56.46
C ALA A 83 13.14 13.49 55.35
N ALA A 84 13.10 12.20 55.74
CA ALA A 84 13.18 11.11 54.78
C ALA A 84 12.13 11.33 53.70
N VAL A 85 12.59 11.44 52.44
CA VAL A 85 11.75 11.80 51.29
C VAL A 85 10.55 10.86 51.26
N SER A 86 9.41 11.40 51.67
CA SER A 86 8.22 10.62 51.93
C SER A 86 7.43 10.47 50.64
N SER A 87 7.04 9.23 50.34
CA SER A 87 6.57 8.76 49.04
C SER A 87 7.56 8.96 47.88
N TYR A 88 8.32 7.90 47.58
CA TYR A 88 8.74 7.61 46.21
C TYR A 88 7.69 6.70 45.57
N ALA A 89 7.20 7.06 44.39
CA ALA A 89 6.30 6.24 43.58
C ALA A 89 6.94 5.91 42.22
N LEU A 90 6.70 4.70 41.74
CA LEU A 90 7.10 4.23 40.42
C LEU A 90 5.91 3.58 39.73
N THR A 91 5.58 4.03 38.53
CA THR A 91 4.57 3.42 37.67
C THR A 91 5.17 3.10 36.30
N VAL A 92 4.88 1.92 35.77
CA VAL A 92 5.08 1.60 34.35
C VAL A 92 3.74 1.76 33.62
N ASP A 93 3.80 2.16 32.36
CA ASP A 93 2.63 2.42 31.51
C ASP A 93 1.86 1.14 31.13
N ALA A 94 2.55 0.06 30.75
CA ALA A 94 1.93 -1.20 30.36
C ALA A 94 2.81 -2.43 30.66
N ASN A 95 2.23 -3.63 30.47
CA ASN A 95 2.96 -4.88 30.31
C ASN A 95 3.02 -5.23 28.81
N ASP A 96 4.12 -5.85 28.39
CA ASP A 96 4.41 -6.14 26.99
C ASP A 96 4.20 -7.59 26.59
N THR A 97 4.05 -7.81 25.29
CA THR A 97 4.13 -9.13 24.65
C THR A 97 4.85 -8.99 23.32
N ILE A 98 5.92 -9.77 23.10
CA ILE A 98 6.78 -9.72 21.91
C ILE A 98 7.10 -11.15 21.41
N THR A 99 7.69 -11.30 20.24
CA THR A 99 8.32 -12.57 19.80
C THR A 99 9.81 -12.61 20.15
N VAL A 100 10.45 -13.78 20.01
CA VAL A 100 11.92 -13.93 20.18
C VAL A 100 12.68 -12.98 19.22
N SER A 101 13.81 -12.46 19.69
CA SER A 101 14.67 -11.47 19.00
C SER A 101 14.09 -10.07 18.79
N GLU A 102 12.83 -9.81 19.12
CA GLU A 102 12.27 -8.45 19.17
C GLU A 102 12.81 -7.65 20.37
N SER A 103 12.29 -6.43 20.55
CA SER A 103 12.56 -5.60 21.72
C SER A 103 11.26 -5.01 22.26
N ALA A 104 11.06 -5.10 23.58
CA ALA A 104 9.93 -4.47 24.27
C ALA A 104 10.33 -3.08 24.79
N THR A 105 9.39 -2.13 24.82
CA THR A 105 9.65 -0.73 25.22
C THR A 105 8.51 -0.19 26.06
N ALA A 106 8.83 0.33 27.25
CA ALA A 106 7.87 0.86 28.21
C ALA A 106 8.31 2.23 28.75
N VAL A 107 7.36 3.02 29.25
CA VAL A 107 7.61 4.30 29.93
C VAL A 107 7.45 4.13 31.43
N LEU A 108 8.57 4.19 32.15
CA LEU A 108 8.61 4.22 33.60
C LEU A 108 8.53 5.67 34.08
N THR A 109 7.55 5.99 34.91
CA THR A 109 7.42 7.30 35.57
C THR A 109 7.80 7.17 37.04
N GLN A 110 8.75 7.99 37.50
CA GLN A 110 9.08 8.15 38.92
C GLN A 110 8.52 9.48 39.41
N SER A 111 7.93 9.49 40.60
CA SER A 111 7.68 10.73 41.34
C SER A 111 8.16 10.64 42.78
N TYR A 112 8.62 11.76 43.32
CA TYR A 112 9.16 11.87 44.69
C TYR A 112 9.02 13.31 45.20
N PHE A 113 8.99 13.51 46.52
CA PHE A 113 8.95 14.87 47.10
C PHE A 113 10.37 15.45 47.27
N ALA A 114 10.73 16.47 46.49
CA ALA A 114 11.98 17.20 46.65
C ALA A 114 11.84 18.19 47.82
N SER A 115 12.52 17.90 48.93
CA SER A 115 12.55 18.75 50.13
C SER A 115 13.52 19.93 49.98
N ALA A 116 14.59 19.77 49.21
CA ALA A 116 15.57 20.80 48.87
C ALA A 116 15.88 20.84 47.37
N ALA A 117 16.39 21.98 46.88
CA ALA A 117 16.72 22.20 45.46
C ALA A 117 17.97 21.43 44.95
N THR A 118 18.48 20.51 45.76
CA THR A 118 19.60 19.61 45.48
C THR A 118 19.24 18.14 45.73
N ASP A 119 17.98 17.86 46.10
CA ASP A 119 17.54 16.49 46.34
C ASP A 119 17.56 15.70 45.03
N THR A 120 18.02 14.45 45.14
CA THR A 120 18.21 13.55 44.02
C THR A 120 17.57 12.20 44.34
N ALA A 121 16.86 11.67 43.35
CA ALA A 121 16.35 10.31 43.33
C ALA A 121 17.15 9.48 42.31
N ALA A 122 17.25 8.17 42.52
CA ALA A 122 17.74 7.24 41.53
C ALA A 122 16.73 6.09 41.33
N VAL A 123 16.79 5.45 40.17
CA VAL A 123 16.01 4.25 39.83
C VAL A 123 16.99 3.10 39.58
N THR A 124 16.78 1.96 40.22
CA THR A 124 17.47 0.73 39.87
C THR A 124 16.50 -0.21 39.16
N ALA A 125 16.98 -0.86 38.10
CA ALA A 125 16.28 -1.93 37.38
C ALA A 125 16.99 -3.27 37.61
N ILE A 126 16.24 -4.34 37.86
CA ILE A 126 16.76 -5.71 37.98
C ILE A 126 15.89 -6.65 37.14
N ILE A 127 16.49 -7.48 36.28
CA ILE A 127 15.75 -8.56 35.62
C ILE A 127 15.69 -9.74 36.60
N ARG A 128 14.54 -9.94 37.26
CA ARG A 128 14.36 -10.93 38.33
C ARG A 128 14.59 -12.35 37.81
N SER A 129 13.93 -12.69 36.71
CA SER A 129 14.19 -13.86 35.88
C SER A 129 13.31 -13.88 34.63
N GLY A 130 13.74 -14.69 33.67
CA GLY A 130 12.94 -15.31 32.61
C GLY A 130 13.62 -16.64 32.23
N SER A 131 13.05 -17.40 31.30
CA SER A 131 13.62 -18.69 30.86
C SER A 131 15.03 -18.54 30.28
N SER A 132 15.84 -19.59 30.42
CA SER A 132 17.30 -19.55 30.29
C SER A 132 17.81 -19.21 28.86
N ALA A 133 17.99 -17.91 28.60
CA ALA A 133 18.97 -17.40 27.63
C ALA A 133 19.24 -15.90 27.85
N THR A 134 20.25 -15.40 27.13
CA THR A 134 20.68 -14.02 27.03
C THR A 134 19.55 -13.02 26.76
N GLY A 135 19.69 -11.83 27.36
CA GLY A 135 18.87 -10.64 27.16
C GLY A 135 19.49 -9.48 27.91
N GLY A 136 19.25 -8.25 27.44
CA GLY A 136 19.86 -7.04 28.02
C GLY A 136 18.90 -5.86 28.05
N ILE A 137 18.81 -5.21 29.20
CA ILE A 137 17.95 -4.03 29.40
C ILE A 137 18.76 -2.72 29.28
N LYS A 138 18.11 -1.69 28.74
CA LYS A 138 18.60 -0.32 28.63
C LYS A 138 17.60 0.62 29.30
N LEU A 139 18.10 1.67 29.95
CA LEU A 139 17.30 2.68 30.64
C LEU A 139 17.80 4.07 30.24
N ALA A 140 16.92 4.94 29.75
CA ALA A 140 17.25 6.30 29.33
C ALA A 140 16.22 7.30 29.88
N VAL A 141 16.65 8.51 30.25
CA VAL A 141 15.73 9.60 30.61
C VAL A 141 15.15 10.19 29.33
N THR A 142 13.84 10.40 29.35
CA THR A 142 13.07 10.93 28.21
C THR A 142 12.34 12.23 28.58
N ASP A 143 12.04 12.43 29.87
CA ASP A 143 11.44 13.67 30.40
C ASP A 143 11.80 13.86 31.89
N SER A 144 11.83 15.11 32.37
CA SER A 144 12.23 15.51 33.73
C SER A 144 11.36 16.69 34.20
N ALA A 145 10.05 16.45 34.24
CA ALA A 145 9.00 17.46 34.28
C ALA A 145 8.71 18.07 35.67
N THR A 146 9.72 18.61 36.35
CA THR A 146 9.54 19.65 37.39
C THR A 146 10.68 20.67 37.44
N SER A 147 10.79 21.45 36.38
CA SER A 147 11.20 22.84 36.50
C SER A 147 10.07 23.69 35.94
N ALA A 148 9.24 24.28 36.81
CA ALA A 148 8.36 25.39 36.43
C ALA A 148 9.21 26.66 36.25
N SER A 149 10.14 26.61 35.30
CA SER A 149 11.13 27.64 35.09
C SER A 149 10.50 28.82 34.36
N SER A 150 10.23 29.89 35.10
CA SER A 150 9.94 31.22 34.55
C SER A 150 11.20 31.90 34.00
N THR A 151 12.05 31.15 33.30
CA THR A 151 13.18 31.56 32.44
C THR A 151 13.53 30.41 31.49
N ALA A 152 13.77 30.71 30.22
CA ALA A 152 14.16 29.71 29.23
C ALA A 152 15.66 29.38 29.27
N GLY A 153 16.05 28.15 28.92
CA GLY A 153 17.42 27.82 28.50
C GLY A 153 18.17 26.74 29.29
N ALA A 154 17.69 26.31 30.47
CA ALA A 154 18.35 25.26 31.25
C ALA A 154 17.89 23.86 30.81
N ALA A 155 18.75 23.13 30.10
CA ALA A 155 18.55 21.71 29.81
C ALA A 155 18.87 20.82 31.03
N PRO A 156 18.24 19.65 31.21
CA PRO A 156 18.52 18.76 32.34
C PRO A 156 19.96 18.27 32.31
N THR A 157 20.75 18.66 33.33
CA THR A 157 22.16 18.30 33.43
C THR A 157 22.32 16.84 33.84
N ARG A 158 22.46 15.97 32.83
CA ARG A 158 22.81 14.56 32.98
C ARG A 158 24.17 14.41 33.67
N PHE A 159 24.18 14.29 34.99
CA PHE A 159 25.38 13.95 35.76
C PHE A 159 25.88 12.57 35.33
N THR A 160 26.95 12.60 34.54
CA THR A 160 27.63 11.42 34.05
C THR A 160 28.73 11.10 35.04
N ASP A 161 28.55 10.02 35.82
CA ASP A 161 29.60 9.48 36.69
C ASP A 161 30.85 9.22 35.83
N SER A 162 32.01 9.74 36.26
CA SER A 162 33.05 10.22 35.33
C SER A 162 33.78 9.10 34.58
N GLY A 163 33.28 8.74 33.40
CA GLY A 163 33.86 7.71 32.52
C GLY A 163 32.85 6.84 31.75
N ALA A 164 31.55 6.88 32.08
CA ALA A 164 30.57 5.98 31.50
C ALA A 164 29.69 6.61 30.38
N ASN A 165 29.59 5.93 29.24
CA ASN A 165 28.58 6.17 28.21
C ASN A 165 27.15 5.89 28.75
N PRO A 166 26.04 6.10 27.99
CA PRO A 166 24.75 5.52 28.41
C PRO A 166 24.90 4.00 28.49
N LEU A 167 24.93 3.45 29.71
CA LEU A 167 25.41 2.09 29.95
C LEU A 167 24.46 1.06 29.36
N THR A 168 24.94 0.38 28.32
CA THR A 168 24.21 -0.66 27.60
C THR A 168 24.36 -2.00 28.30
N GLY A 169 23.25 -2.58 28.77
CA GLY A 169 23.15 -3.98 29.12
C GLY A 169 23.45 -4.32 30.57
N ILE A 170 22.43 -4.23 31.42
CA ILE A 170 22.35 -5.12 32.59
C ILE A 170 21.98 -6.50 32.04
N LEU A 171 22.81 -7.52 32.34
CA LEU A 171 22.54 -8.92 31.97
C LEU A 171 21.56 -9.56 32.96
N ILE A 172 20.80 -10.56 32.49
CA ILE A 172 19.89 -11.36 33.32
C ILE A 172 20.65 -12.00 34.48
N GLY A 173 20.14 -11.87 35.71
CA GLY A 173 20.80 -12.31 36.95
C GLY A 173 21.86 -11.34 37.50
N GLY A 174 22.21 -10.27 36.78
CA GLY A 174 23.08 -9.21 37.28
C GLY A 174 22.27 -8.10 37.97
N ALA A 175 22.58 -7.83 39.24
CA ALA A 175 22.16 -6.57 39.88
C ALA A 175 23.19 -5.49 39.56
N THR A 176 22.81 -4.44 38.83
CA THR A 176 23.70 -3.31 38.53
C THR A 176 22.88 -2.03 38.43
N ALA A 177 23.09 -1.09 39.36
CA ALA A 177 22.28 0.11 39.45
C ALA A 177 22.65 1.15 38.37
N THR A 178 21.75 1.36 37.40
CA THR A 178 21.84 2.47 36.45
C THR A 178 21.49 3.78 37.15
N LYS A 179 22.45 4.37 37.88
CA LYS A 179 22.30 5.68 38.52
C LYS A 179 21.86 6.72 37.48
N VAL A 180 20.67 7.28 37.66
CA VAL A 180 20.29 8.52 36.97
C VAL A 180 19.66 9.46 37.97
N GLN A 181 20.42 10.50 38.34
CA GLN A 181 19.97 11.56 39.21
C GLN A 181 19.27 12.66 38.38
N ALA A 182 18.13 13.13 38.87
CA ALA A 182 17.51 14.40 38.48
C ALA A 182 17.34 15.25 39.74
N SER A 183 17.82 16.50 39.69
CA SER A 183 17.73 17.46 40.80
C SER A 183 16.47 18.31 40.70
N GLY A 184 15.56 18.21 41.68
CA GLY A 184 14.39 19.10 41.75
C GLY A 184 14.83 20.56 41.92
N THR A 185 14.35 21.49 41.09
CA THR A 185 14.86 22.88 41.07
C THR A 185 14.28 23.78 42.17
N ALA A 186 13.35 23.27 42.99
CA ALA A 186 12.71 24.03 44.06
C ALA A 186 12.41 23.12 45.26
N ALA A 187 12.62 23.67 46.47
CA ALA A 187 12.27 23.02 47.72
C ALA A 187 10.75 22.94 47.91
N GLY A 188 10.25 21.78 48.34
CA GLY A 188 8.84 21.55 48.70
C GLY A 188 7.93 21.12 47.54
N VAL A 189 8.47 20.49 46.49
CA VAL A 189 7.72 20.17 45.25
C VAL A 189 7.77 18.66 44.95
N VAL A 190 6.65 18.08 44.49
CA VAL A 190 6.63 16.70 43.96
C VAL A 190 7.27 16.68 42.57
N ALA A 191 8.50 16.18 42.49
CA ALA A 191 9.23 16.02 41.24
C ALA A 191 8.73 14.80 40.44
N THR A 192 8.81 14.86 39.10
CA THR A 192 8.38 13.77 38.21
C THR A 192 9.36 13.56 37.05
N ASN A 193 9.90 12.35 36.93
CA ASN A 193 10.82 11.92 35.87
C ASN A 193 10.16 10.84 35.00
N LYS A 194 10.43 10.82 33.69
CA LYS A 194 10.06 9.69 32.80
C LYS A 194 11.30 9.08 32.17
N TYR A 195 11.35 7.75 32.18
CA TYR A 195 12.41 6.95 31.59
C TYR A 195 11.82 6.05 30.51
N THR A 196 12.42 6.04 29.32
CA THR A 196 12.18 4.98 28.35
C THR A 196 13.03 3.78 28.73
N VAL A 197 12.36 2.66 28.97
CA VAL A 197 12.95 1.35 29.25
C VAL A 197 12.89 0.51 27.99
N VAL A 198 13.98 -0.17 27.63
CA VAL A 198 13.99 -1.10 26.49
C VAL A 198 14.63 -2.42 26.88
N LEU A 199 13.89 -3.52 26.72
CA LEU A 199 14.40 -4.88 26.84
C LEU A 199 14.79 -5.39 25.44
N THR A 200 16.04 -5.84 25.28
CA THR A 200 16.63 -6.16 23.97
C THR A 200 17.31 -7.54 23.96
N ASN A 201 17.52 -8.09 22.75
CA ASN A 201 18.29 -9.32 22.51
C ASN A 201 17.73 -10.58 23.21
N VAL A 202 16.42 -10.67 23.42
CA VAL A 202 15.82 -11.79 24.17
C VAL A 202 15.70 -13.03 23.28
N ALA A 203 16.55 -14.02 23.53
CA ALA A 203 16.75 -15.16 22.63
C ALA A 203 15.83 -16.38 22.91
N VAL A 204 15.05 -16.38 24.00
CA VAL A 204 14.21 -17.51 24.42
C VAL A 204 12.80 -17.05 24.78
N ALA A 205 11.83 -17.94 24.57
CA ALA A 205 10.43 -17.73 24.91
C ALA A 205 10.14 -17.96 26.39
N GLY A 206 9.27 -17.12 26.96
CA GLY A 206 8.78 -17.16 28.34
C GLY A 206 8.50 -15.77 28.88
N THR A 207 8.14 -15.69 30.17
CA THR A 207 7.84 -14.43 30.83
C THR A 207 9.08 -13.87 31.51
N TYR A 208 9.43 -12.62 31.19
CA TYR A 208 10.54 -11.89 31.78
C TYR A 208 9.99 -10.80 32.71
N TYR A 209 10.47 -10.80 33.96
CA TYR A 209 10.09 -9.82 34.96
C TYR A 209 11.22 -8.82 35.17
N VAL A 210 10.94 -7.54 34.91
CA VAL A 210 11.84 -6.42 35.18
C VAL A 210 11.31 -5.65 36.37
N ASP A 211 12.06 -5.65 37.46
CA ASP A 211 11.73 -4.93 38.68
C ASP A 211 12.39 -3.56 38.69
N PHE A 212 11.62 -2.54 39.08
CA PHE A 212 12.12 -1.20 39.37
C PHE A 212 11.89 -0.86 40.84
N TYR A 213 12.88 -0.22 41.46
CA TYR A 213 12.73 0.43 42.75
C TYR A 213 13.52 1.74 42.78
N SER A 214 13.03 2.69 43.58
CA SER A 214 13.76 3.92 43.85
C SER A 214 14.76 3.69 44.98
N THR A 215 15.87 4.42 44.94
CA THR A 215 16.74 4.66 46.09
C THR A 215 16.86 6.15 46.33
N ASP A 216 17.44 6.52 47.47
CA ASP A 216 18.00 7.85 47.63
C ASP A 216 19.12 8.11 46.60
N GLY A 217 19.42 9.38 46.34
CA GLY A 217 20.43 9.77 45.37
C GLY A 217 21.87 9.36 45.72
N THR A 218 22.13 8.95 46.98
CA THR A 218 23.44 8.43 47.39
C THR A 218 23.69 6.99 46.94
N GLY A 219 22.63 6.23 46.64
CA GLY A 219 22.71 4.85 46.13
C GLY A 219 22.92 3.80 47.22
N LEU A 220 22.43 4.04 48.44
CA LEU A 220 22.46 3.03 49.51
C LEU A 220 21.41 1.94 49.26
N ALA A 221 21.73 0.71 49.68
CA ALA A 221 21.10 -0.51 49.18
C ALA A 221 19.67 -0.81 49.70
N THR A 222 19.00 0.14 50.35
CA THR A 222 17.62 0.00 50.82
C THR A 222 16.63 0.67 49.86
N PRO A 223 15.67 -0.08 49.26
CA PRO A 223 14.67 0.51 48.38
C PRO A 223 13.78 1.50 49.14
N THR A 224 13.59 2.70 48.59
CA THR A 224 12.78 3.78 49.18
C THR A 224 11.36 3.85 48.60
N SER A 225 11.07 3.07 47.56
CA SER A 225 9.72 2.83 47.02
C SER A 225 9.29 1.38 47.24
N SER A 226 7.99 1.11 47.08
CA SER A 226 7.55 -0.22 46.68
C SER A 226 8.22 -0.63 45.37
N LEU A 227 8.38 -1.94 45.17
CA LEU A 227 8.92 -2.50 43.93
C LEU A 227 7.82 -2.54 42.86
N THR A 228 8.10 -2.01 41.68
CA THR A 228 7.18 -1.96 40.53
C THR A 228 7.72 -2.87 39.43
N THR A 229 6.99 -3.92 39.05
CA THR A 229 7.43 -4.90 38.04
C THR A 229 6.76 -4.64 36.68
N TRP A 230 7.57 -4.48 35.64
CA TRP A 230 7.17 -4.60 34.23
C TRP A 230 7.29 -6.06 33.79
N THR A 231 6.25 -6.59 33.19
CA THR A 231 6.19 -7.98 32.71
C THR A 231 6.23 -7.99 31.18
N VAL A 232 7.19 -8.70 30.61
CA VAL A 232 7.32 -8.91 29.17
C VAL A 232 7.09 -10.38 28.84
N THR A 233 6.03 -10.69 28.09
CA THR A 233 5.74 -12.05 27.63
C THR A 233 6.38 -12.28 26.26
N VAL A 234 7.46 -13.07 26.21
CA VAL A 234 8.14 -13.41 24.95
C VAL A 234 7.58 -14.73 24.42
N LYS A 235 6.89 -14.68 23.29
CA LYS A 235 6.36 -15.87 22.60
C LYS A 235 7.46 -16.52 21.75
N ALA A 236 7.41 -17.84 21.65
CA ALA A 236 8.23 -18.56 20.68
C ALA A 236 7.86 -18.14 19.26
N ALA A 237 8.87 -17.95 18.41
CA ALA A 237 8.65 -17.67 17.00
C ALA A 237 8.14 -18.92 16.27
N SER A 238 7.27 -18.72 15.28
CA SER A 238 6.83 -19.75 14.34
C SER A 238 6.98 -19.19 12.93
N ALA A 239 7.81 -19.82 12.10
CA ALA A 239 7.99 -19.44 10.70
C ALA A 239 6.64 -19.44 9.95
N ALA A 240 6.35 -18.37 9.22
CA ALA A 240 5.18 -18.32 8.34
C ALA A 240 5.48 -18.97 6.98
N ASP A 241 4.45 -19.42 6.28
CA ASP A 241 4.57 -20.06 4.97
C ASP A 241 4.43 -19.06 3.81
N SER A 242 4.60 -19.56 2.58
CA SER A 242 4.46 -18.77 1.35
C SER A 242 3.02 -18.45 0.93
N THR A 243 2.00 -18.81 1.72
CA THR A 243 0.60 -18.38 1.52
C THR A 243 0.29 -17.07 2.25
N SER A 244 1.16 -16.66 3.18
CA SER A 244 1.17 -15.34 3.81
C SER A 244 1.07 -14.21 2.78
N THR A 245 0.17 -13.25 3.01
CA THR A 245 -0.07 -12.14 2.06
C THR A 245 0.61 -10.85 2.50
N SER A 246 1.00 -10.01 1.54
CA SER A 246 1.57 -8.69 1.83
C SER A 246 1.14 -7.69 0.76
N TYR A 247 0.60 -6.54 1.20
CA TYR A 247 0.02 -5.52 0.33
C TYR A 247 0.67 -4.16 0.60
N ILE A 248 0.94 -3.39 -0.46
CA ILE A 248 1.40 -2.00 -0.38
C ILE A 248 0.28 -1.02 -0.74
N HIS A 249 0.10 0.04 0.06
CA HIS A 249 -0.87 1.09 -0.19
C HIS A 249 -0.19 2.47 -0.22
N ALA A 250 -0.68 3.37 -1.07
CA ALA A 250 -0.15 4.73 -1.21
C ALA A 250 -0.62 5.67 -0.09
N GLY A 251 0.28 6.53 0.37
CA GLY A 251 0.04 7.45 1.49
C GLY A 251 -0.30 6.76 2.81
N SER A 252 -1.15 7.41 3.61
CA SER A 252 -1.38 7.08 5.03
C SER A 252 -2.58 6.17 5.31
N SER A 253 -3.32 5.75 4.28
CA SER A 253 -4.47 4.83 4.40
C SER A 253 -4.00 3.36 4.50
N PRO A 254 -4.64 2.49 5.29
CA PRO A 254 -4.12 1.15 5.55
C PRO A 254 -4.16 0.23 4.33
N ALA A 255 -3.04 -0.46 4.07
CA ALA A 255 -3.01 -1.62 3.20
C ALA A 255 -3.84 -2.77 3.80
N VAL A 256 -4.90 -3.20 3.10
CA VAL A 256 -5.90 -4.16 3.65
C VAL A 256 -6.26 -5.35 2.76
N ALA A 257 -6.11 -5.28 1.44
CA ALA A 257 -6.56 -6.37 0.54
C ALA A 257 -5.93 -6.40 -0.87
N ALA A 258 -5.41 -5.28 -1.37
CA ALA A 258 -4.85 -5.16 -2.71
C ALA A 258 -3.75 -4.07 -2.75
N ASP A 259 -2.85 -4.18 -3.74
CA ASP A 259 -1.80 -3.20 -3.95
C ASP A 259 -2.33 -1.91 -4.61
N SER A 260 -1.79 -0.76 -4.23
CA SER A 260 -1.89 0.46 -5.02
C SER A 260 -1.08 0.31 -6.31
N ALA A 261 -1.73 0.56 -7.47
CA ALA A 261 -1.10 0.44 -8.79
C ALA A 261 0.15 1.33 -8.99
N THR A 262 0.25 2.42 -8.23
CA THR A 262 1.44 3.26 -8.09
C THR A 262 1.56 3.73 -6.64
N VAL A 263 2.79 3.84 -6.12
CA VAL A 263 3.07 4.37 -4.77
C VAL A 263 4.15 5.45 -4.91
N THR A 264 3.81 6.69 -4.55
CA THR A 264 4.61 7.86 -4.91
C THR A 264 4.39 9.04 -3.96
N ALA A 265 5.43 9.83 -3.71
CA ALA A 265 5.34 11.10 -2.97
C ALA A 265 6.31 12.16 -3.48
N GLU A 266 6.08 13.40 -3.06
CA GLU A 266 7.08 14.47 -3.13
C GLU A 266 8.22 14.15 -2.13
N LYS A 267 9.47 14.51 -2.46
CA LYS A 267 10.67 14.10 -1.73
C LYS A 267 10.86 14.68 -0.33
N THR A 268 10.06 15.65 0.12
CA THR A 268 10.23 16.35 1.41
C THR A 268 10.33 15.36 2.56
N ALA A 269 11.44 15.43 3.30
CA ALA A 269 11.78 14.44 4.33
C ALA A 269 10.67 14.33 5.39
N GLY A 270 10.27 13.09 5.69
CA GLY A 270 9.16 12.79 6.61
C GLY A 270 7.76 12.72 5.96
N THR A 271 7.60 13.05 4.67
CA THR A 271 6.34 12.80 3.94
C THR A 271 6.10 11.29 3.81
N VAL A 272 4.92 10.79 4.21
CA VAL A 272 4.52 9.39 4.02
C VAL A 272 4.19 9.14 2.54
N ALA A 273 4.93 8.23 1.90
CA ALA A 273 4.68 7.81 0.52
C ALA A 273 3.77 6.59 0.41
N GLY A 274 3.78 5.73 1.42
CA GLY A 274 2.96 4.53 1.46
C GLY A 274 3.19 3.71 2.72
N ASN A 275 2.50 2.59 2.81
CA ASN A 275 2.66 1.60 3.86
C ASN A 275 2.47 0.17 3.32
N ILE A 276 3.14 -0.79 3.96
CA ILE A 276 2.99 -2.21 3.70
C ILE A 276 2.39 -2.87 4.94
N LYS A 277 1.41 -3.75 4.71
CA LYS A 277 0.85 -4.65 5.73
C LYS A 277 1.07 -6.09 5.27
N THR A 278 1.55 -6.92 6.18
CA THR A 278 1.74 -8.36 5.97
C THR A 278 0.87 -9.16 6.93
N THR A 279 0.19 -10.18 6.41
CA THR A 279 -0.62 -11.14 7.16
C THR A 279 0.05 -12.50 7.07
N LEU A 280 0.63 -12.95 8.18
CA LEU A 280 1.46 -14.16 8.24
C LEU A 280 0.62 -15.38 8.58
N LEU A 281 0.74 -16.47 7.80
CA LEU A 281 -0.01 -17.71 7.94
C LEU A 281 0.93 -18.90 8.22
N THR A 282 0.49 -19.86 9.04
CA THR A 282 1.20 -21.14 9.23
C THR A 282 0.81 -22.18 8.18
N LEU A 283 1.71 -23.10 7.85
CA LEU A 283 1.52 -24.14 6.82
C LEU A 283 0.16 -24.87 6.93
N GLY A 284 -0.65 -24.75 5.88
CA GLY A 284 -1.96 -25.40 5.77
C GLY A 284 -3.12 -24.69 6.49
N ALA A 285 -2.91 -23.48 7.01
CA ALA A 285 -3.95 -22.74 7.72
C ALA A 285 -4.99 -22.10 6.77
N ALA A 286 -6.26 -22.46 6.95
CA ALA A 286 -7.36 -21.71 6.37
C ALA A 286 -7.52 -20.35 7.08
N THR A 287 -6.85 -19.31 6.55
CA THR A 287 -7.11 -17.87 6.80
C THR A 287 -7.03 -17.33 8.25
N SER A 288 -6.72 -18.14 9.28
CA SER A 288 -6.85 -17.67 10.68
C SER A 288 -5.85 -18.20 11.71
N ALA A 289 -4.89 -19.06 11.34
CA ALA A 289 -3.77 -19.40 12.23
C ALA A 289 -2.57 -18.49 11.90
N SER A 290 -2.51 -17.36 12.61
CA SER A 290 -1.45 -16.37 12.41
C SER A 290 -0.09 -16.91 12.88
N ALA A 291 0.90 -16.90 11.98
CA ALA A 291 2.27 -17.21 12.36
C ALA A 291 2.89 -16.04 13.13
N LEU A 292 3.54 -16.35 14.26
CA LEU A 292 4.23 -15.40 15.12
C LEU A 292 5.68 -15.26 14.67
N GLU A 293 5.90 -14.42 13.66
CA GLU A 293 7.20 -14.15 13.07
C GLU A 293 7.43 -12.64 12.91
N SER A 294 8.62 -12.18 13.32
CA SER A 294 9.08 -10.82 13.05
C SER A 294 9.61 -10.68 11.62
N LEU A 295 9.40 -9.51 11.03
CA LEU A 295 9.74 -9.18 9.65
C LEU A 295 11.00 -8.33 9.57
N THR A 296 11.88 -8.63 8.63
CA THR A 296 12.98 -7.76 8.24
C THR A 296 12.52 -6.93 7.04
N ALA A 297 12.39 -5.61 7.25
CA ALA A 297 11.99 -4.65 6.24
C ALA A 297 13.19 -3.81 5.80
N THR A 298 13.52 -3.81 4.50
CA THR A 298 14.68 -3.10 3.95
C THR A 298 14.27 -2.18 2.80
N ILE A 299 14.98 -1.07 2.59
CA ILE A 299 14.80 -0.20 1.43
C ILE A 299 16.14 0.12 0.76
N THR A 300 16.20 -0.09 -0.55
CA THR A 300 17.32 0.31 -1.43
C THR A 300 16.86 1.45 -2.36
N GLY A 301 17.77 2.23 -2.93
CA GLY A 301 17.40 3.43 -3.70
C GLY A 301 17.01 4.59 -2.78
N ALA A 302 15.98 5.36 -3.14
CA ALA A 302 15.49 6.52 -2.36
C ALA A 302 14.58 6.12 -1.17
N GLY A 303 14.46 6.99 -0.16
CA GLY A 303 13.48 6.87 0.94
C GLY A 303 14.00 6.18 2.22
N THR A 304 13.18 6.22 3.27
CA THR A 304 13.42 5.58 4.58
C THR A 304 12.17 4.81 5.04
N LEU A 305 12.34 3.96 6.05
CA LEU A 305 11.29 3.16 6.66
C LEU A 305 11.07 3.56 8.12
N GLY A 306 9.83 3.39 8.57
CA GLY A 306 9.40 3.28 9.95
C GLY A 306 8.53 2.05 10.15
N ALA A 307 8.23 1.67 11.39
CA ALA A 307 7.27 0.61 11.65
C ALA A 307 6.55 0.80 12.98
N HIS A 308 5.24 0.53 13.01
CA HIS A 308 4.40 0.65 14.21
C HIS A 308 3.08 -0.13 14.05
N ALA A 309 2.40 -0.44 15.16
CA ALA A 309 1.09 -1.10 15.14
C ALA A 309 -0.01 -0.19 14.57
N THR A 310 0.08 1.11 14.86
CA THR A 310 -0.80 2.18 14.35
C THR A 310 -0.04 3.03 13.33
N LEU A 311 -0.54 3.10 12.09
CA LEU A 311 0.09 3.81 10.96
C LEU A 311 0.49 5.25 11.28
N SER A 312 -0.43 6.04 11.85
CA SER A 312 -0.24 7.46 12.16
C SER A 312 0.74 7.75 13.30
N SER A 313 1.29 6.72 13.94
CA SER A 313 2.34 6.85 14.97
C SER A 313 3.65 6.19 14.57
N ALA A 314 3.78 5.69 13.34
CA ALA A 314 5.07 5.33 12.78
C ALA A 314 5.91 6.59 12.53
N ILE A 315 7.21 6.51 12.78
CA ILE A 315 8.20 7.55 12.51
C ILE A 315 9.31 6.99 11.62
N ALA A 316 9.95 7.84 10.80
CA ALA A 316 11.10 7.42 10.00
C ALA A 316 12.28 7.04 10.92
N THR A 317 12.70 5.78 10.87
CA THR A 317 13.67 5.19 11.81
C THR A 317 14.96 4.75 11.12
N GLY A 318 14.91 4.25 9.88
CA GLY A 318 16.11 3.75 9.21
C GLY A 318 15.84 3.12 7.84
N ARG A 319 16.87 2.47 7.27
CA ARG A 319 16.79 1.85 5.92
C ARG A 319 16.75 0.31 5.95
N SER A 320 16.91 -0.27 7.14
CA SER A 320 16.72 -1.67 7.48
C SER A 320 16.16 -1.73 8.89
N LEU A 321 15.04 -2.43 9.09
CA LEU A 321 14.32 -2.51 10.36
C LEU A 321 13.94 -3.97 10.66
N LEU A 322 14.09 -4.37 11.93
CA LEU A 322 13.31 -5.47 12.47
C LEU A 322 11.92 -4.93 12.86
N VAL A 323 10.88 -5.59 12.40
CA VAL A 323 9.49 -5.16 12.48
C VAL A 323 8.69 -6.28 13.11
N LYS A 324 7.95 -5.95 14.17
CA LYS A 324 7.11 -6.92 14.90
C LYS A 324 6.00 -7.50 14.03
N ASP A 325 5.55 -8.72 14.36
CA ASP A 325 4.37 -9.34 13.77
C ASP A 325 3.17 -8.36 13.74
N ASN A 326 2.38 -8.39 12.67
CA ASN A 326 1.17 -7.57 12.52
C ASN A 326 1.38 -6.03 12.62
N ASN A 327 2.60 -5.50 12.70
CA ASN A 327 2.84 -4.06 12.51
C ASN A 327 2.68 -3.66 11.03
N TYR A 328 2.51 -2.36 10.78
CA TYR A 328 2.68 -1.77 9.46
C TYR A 328 4.13 -1.32 9.28
N VAL A 329 4.67 -1.49 8.07
CA VAL A 329 5.90 -0.82 7.62
C VAL A 329 5.47 0.44 6.89
N VAL A 330 5.90 1.61 7.36
CA VAL A 330 5.55 2.90 6.74
C VAL A 330 6.77 3.44 6.00
N ILE A 331 6.55 3.94 4.79
CA ILE A 331 7.58 4.34 3.84
C ILE A 331 7.57 5.87 3.77
N PHE A 332 8.70 6.48 4.11
CA PHE A 332 8.87 7.92 4.22
C PHE A 332 9.84 8.44 3.17
N ALA A 333 9.58 9.63 2.64
CA ALA A 333 10.56 10.39 1.88
C ALA A 333 11.71 10.85 2.78
N ASP A 334 12.92 10.95 2.23
CA ASP A 334 14.17 11.23 2.94
C ASP A 334 14.94 12.45 2.37
N GLY A 335 14.29 13.25 1.52
CA GLY A 335 14.90 14.34 0.77
C GLY A 335 15.42 13.94 -0.62
N THR A 336 15.54 12.64 -0.93
CA THR A 336 16.09 12.16 -2.21
C THR A 336 15.00 11.89 -3.27
N THR A 337 15.41 11.83 -4.54
CA THR A 337 14.53 11.60 -5.69
C THR A 337 14.84 10.27 -6.38
N GLY A 338 13.88 9.78 -7.16
CA GLY A 338 13.96 8.50 -7.86
C GLY A 338 13.25 7.38 -7.11
N THR A 339 13.58 6.13 -7.44
CA THR A 339 12.87 4.95 -6.92
C THR A 339 13.55 4.37 -5.69
N GLY A 340 12.76 4.14 -4.65
CA GLY A 340 13.06 3.20 -3.57
C GLY A 340 12.46 1.82 -3.85
N THR A 341 13.19 0.76 -3.57
CA THR A 341 12.70 -0.63 -3.61
C THR A 341 12.69 -1.18 -2.20
N VAL A 342 11.49 -1.48 -1.70
CA VAL A 342 11.23 -2.04 -0.37
C VAL A 342 11.07 -3.56 -0.46
N THR A 343 11.81 -4.29 0.37
CA THR A 343 11.73 -5.75 0.48
C THR A 343 11.33 -6.13 1.91
N ILE A 344 10.33 -7.00 2.04
CA ILE A 344 9.82 -7.54 3.30
C ILE A 344 10.11 -9.05 3.34
N THR A 345 10.88 -9.48 4.33
CA THR A 345 11.32 -10.88 4.50
C THR A 345 10.97 -11.39 5.90
N GLY A 346 10.51 -12.63 6.04
CA GLY A 346 10.36 -13.28 7.35
C GLY A 346 11.72 -13.54 8.02
N SER A 347 11.90 -13.13 9.27
CA SER A 347 13.20 -13.19 9.96
C SER A 347 13.53 -14.59 10.54
N THR A 348 12.57 -15.51 10.53
CA THR A 348 12.70 -16.93 10.93
C THR A 348 12.59 -17.86 9.73
N SER A 349 11.69 -17.57 8.79
CA SER A 349 11.40 -18.35 7.58
C SER A 349 12.35 -18.04 6.41
N GLY A 350 12.89 -16.82 6.34
CA GLY A 350 13.68 -16.33 5.20
C GLY A 350 12.85 -16.03 3.94
N ILE A 351 11.52 -16.16 3.99
CA ILE A 351 10.64 -15.98 2.83
C ILE A 351 10.45 -14.49 2.54
N VAL A 352 10.64 -14.08 1.28
CA VAL A 352 10.31 -12.72 0.82
C VAL A 352 8.81 -12.63 0.53
N TYR A 353 8.06 -11.95 1.40
CA TYR A 353 6.61 -11.74 1.24
C TYR A 353 6.28 -10.57 0.32
N LYS A 354 7.20 -9.62 0.15
CA LYS A 354 7.03 -8.49 -0.76
C LYS A 354 8.35 -7.96 -1.28
N THR A 355 8.36 -7.63 -2.57
CA THR A 355 9.24 -6.61 -3.15
C THR A 355 8.33 -5.59 -3.82
N ALA A 356 8.47 -4.31 -3.49
CA ALA A 356 7.62 -3.24 -4.01
C ALA A 356 8.44 -1.97 -4.28
N THR A 357 8.06 -1.22 -5.31
CA THR A 357 8.71 0.04 -5.69
C THR A 357 7.89 1.25 -5.27
N VAL A 358 8.59 2.31 -4.83
CA VAL A 358 8.02 3.62 -4.47
C VAL A 358 8.85 4.69 -5.16
N SER A 359 8.23 5.68 -5.82
CA SER A 359 8.98 6.74 -6.51
C SER A 359 8.77 8.11 -5.86
N PHE A 360 9.88 8.78 -5.56
CA PHE A 360 9.95 10.09 -4.92
C PHE A 360 10.30 11.15 -5.96
N TYR A 361 9.41 12.14 -6.15
CA TYR A 361 9.60 13.21 -7.14
C TYR A 361 10.05 14.52 -6.52
N SER A 362 10.82 15.31 -7.26
CA SER A 362 11.05 16.74 -6.96
C SER A 362 9.80 17.53 -7.33
N SER A 363 9.40 18.49 -6.49
CA SER A 363 8.42 19.52 -6.87
C SER A 363 8.87 20.39 -8.06
N THR A 364 10.18 20.43 -8.33
CA THR A 364 10.83 21.09 -9.47
C THR A 364 10.65 20.31 -10.79
N PRO A 365 9.91 20.84 -11.78
CA PRO A 365 9.80 20.24 -13.09
C PRO A 365 11.07 20.44 -13.92
N SER A 366 11.38 19.49 -14.80
CA SER A 366 12.54 19.52 -15.70
C SER A 366 12.15 19.25 -17.15
N THR A 367 11.21 18.34 -17.39
CA THR A 367 10.66 18.07 -18.73
C THR A 367 9.14 17.99 -18.70
N VAL A 368 8.50 18.35 -19.82
CA VAL A 368 7.05 18.29 -20.00
C VAL A 368 6.71 17.77 -21.39
N THR A 369 5.72 16.89 -21.47
CA THR A 369 5.20 16.33 -22.73
C THR A 369 3.69 16.44 -22.74
N ALA A 370 3.14 17.16 -23.72
CA ALA A 370 1.71 17.27 -23.95
C ALA A 370 1.29 16.32 -25.07
N THR A 371 0.30 15.46 -24.79
CA THR A 371 -0.22 14.46 -25.73
C THR A 371 -1.70 14.71 -25.93
N VAL A 372 -2.06 15.14 -27.14
CA VAL A 372 -3.46 15.31 -27.56
C VAL A 372 -4.16 13.95 -27.54
N LYS A 373 -5.33 13.90 -26.90
CA LYS A 373 -6.24 12.75 -26.81
C LYS A 373 -7.54 12.97 -27.58
N LYS A 374 -7.91 14.22 -27.82
CA LYS A 374 -9.00 14.63 -28.71
C LYS A 374 -8.49 15.73 -29.64
N ALA A 375 -8.47 15.44 -30.95
CA ALA A 375 -7.95 16.36 -31.96
C ALA A 375 -9.03 17.37 -32.41
N TYR A 376 -10.30 17.00 -32.29
CA TYR A 376 -11.45 17.81 -32.69
C TYR A 376 -12.31 18.10 -31.47
N ILE A 377 -12.47 19.38 -31.13
CA ILE A 377 -13.12 19.83 -29.89
C ILE A 377 -14.30 20.73 -30.21
N ALA A 378 -15.35 20.66 -29.41
CA ALA A 378 -16.60 21.34 -29.70
C ALA A 378 -16.47 22.87 -29.58
N ALA A 379 -16.82 23.58 -30.65
CA ALA A 379 -16.98 25.03 -30.63
C ALA A 379 -18.08 25.43 -29.64
N GLY A 380 -17.87 26.50 -28.87
CA GLY A 380 -18.84 27.01 -27.90
C GLY A 380 -19.01 26.21 -26.60
N LEU A 381 -18.31 25.08 -26.45
CA LEU A 381 -18.59 24.08 -25.40
C LEU A 381 -17.30 23.56 -24.75
N THR A 382 -17.41 22.98 -23.56
CA THR A 382 -16.28 22.34 -22.87
C THR A 382 -16.13 20.89 -23.33
N THR A 383 -15.05 20.60 -24.05
CA THR A 383 -14.64 19.22 -24.34
C THR A 383 -13.73 18.72 -23.21
N ILE A 384 -14.10 17.61 -22.58
CA ILE A 384 -13.34 17.02 -21.46
C ILE A 384 -12.24 16.08 -21.94
N LYS A 385 -11.14 16.01 -21.15
CA LYS A 385 -10.00 15.09 -21.34
C LYS A 385 -9.35 15.19 -22.73
N VAL A 386 -9.08 16.42 -23.18
CA VAL A 386 -8.56 16.74 -24.52
C VAL A 386 -7.06 16.48 -24.63
N VAL A 387 -6.30 16.73 -23.57
CA VAL A 387 -4.83 16.61 -23.55
C VAL A 387 -4.40 15.97 -22.24
N ASN A 388 -3.44 15.05 -22.30
CA ASN A 388 -2.69 14.58 -21.14
C ASN A 388 -1.31 15.26 -21.16
N VAL A 389 -0.96 15.97 -20.08
CA VAL A 389 0.35 16.61 -19.89
C VAL A 389 1.12 15.85 -18.82
N VAL A 390 2.18 15.15 -19.23
CA VAL A 390 3.10 14.49 -18.31
C VAL A 390 4.22 15.47 -17.97
N VAL A 391 4.45 15.68 -16.67
CA VAL A 391 5.54 16.51 -16.13
C VAL A 391 6.51 15.61 -15.39
N LYS A 392 7.82 15.77 -15.61
CA LYS A 392 8.86 14.99 -14.94
C LYS A 392 9.96 15.87 -14.36
N ASP A 393 10.53 15.43 -13.25
CA ASP A 393 11.74 16.02 -12.68
C ASP A 393 13.00 15.56 -13.43
N ALA A 394 14.18 16.01 -12.97
CA ALA A 394 15.46 15.70 -13.59
C ALA A 394 15.87 14.21 -13.49
N THR A 395 15.20 13.40 -12.66
CA THR A 395 15.39 11.94 -12.60
C THR A 395 14.46 11.19 -13.55
N GLY A 396 13.51 11.89 -14.19
CA GLY A 396 12.46 11.31 -15.03
C GLY A 396 11.23 10.84 -14.24
N THR A 397 11.17 11.10 -12.93
CA THR A 397 10.03 10.76 -12.07
C THR A 397 8.89 11.77 -12.28
N VAL A 398 7.64 11.31 -12.31
CA VAL A 398 6.48 12.15 -12.61
C VAL A 398 6.14 13.08 -11.45
N VAL A 399 6.09 14.39 -11.72
CA VAL A 399 5.76 15.44 -10.75
C VAL A 399 4.24 15.64 -10.71
N GLN A 400 3.64 15.49 -9.52
CA GLN A 400 2.18 15.38 -9.38
C GLN A 400 1.53 16.61 -8.72
N ASN A 401 2.34 17.48 -8.12
CA ASN A 401 1.90 18.74 -7.48
C ASN A 401 2.25 20.00 -8.30
N ALA A 402 2.84 19.86 -9.49
CA ALA A 402 3.08 20.99 -10.39
C ALA A 402 1.76 21.53 -10.94
N THR A 403 1.60 22.85 -10.96
CA THR A 403 0.44 23.52 -11.56
C THR A 403 0.60 23.53 -13.07
N VAL A 404 -0.42 23.05 -13.80
CA VAL A 404 -0.39 22.97 -15.27
C VAL A 404 -1.59 23.71 -15.87
N SER A 405 -1.32 24.54 -16.88
CA SER A 405 -2.33 25.18 -17.71
C SER A 405 -2.01 25.01 -19.20
N LEU A 406 -3.03 24.93 -20.05
CA LEU A 406 -2.83 25.09 -21.49
C LEU A 406 -3.05 26.55 -21.85
N ASN A 407 -2.03 27.16 -22.43
CA ASN A 407 -2.02 28.54 -22.88
C ASN A 407 -2.03 28.55 -24.41
N PRO A 408 -2.83 29.41 -25.06
CA PRO A 408 -2.79 29.59 -26.52
C PRO A 408 -1.39 30.05 -26.96
N ALA A 409 -0.83 29.43 -28.00
CA ALA A 409 0.49 29.79 -28.53
C ALA A 409 0.46 31.07 -29.39
N THR A 410 -0.74 31.49 -29.82
CA THR A 410 -1.05 32.75 -30.48
C THR A 410 -2.47 33.13 -30.06
N ALA A 411 -2.76 34.43 -29.91
CA ALA A 411 -4.08 34.91 -29.51
C ALA A 411 -4.79 35.58 -30.70
N GLY A 412 -6.06 35.23 -30.94
CA GLY A 412 -6.89 35.93 -31.92
C GLY A 412 -8.25 35.31 -32.23
N THR A 413 -8.46 34.01 -32.00
CA THR A 413 -9.72 33.35 -32.37
C THR A 413 -10.76 33.30 -31.24
N GLY A 414 -10.41 33.50 -29.98
CA GLY A 414 -11.34 33.37 -28.84
C GLY A 414 -10.97 32.21 -27.92
N GLU A 415 -9.68 32.10 -27.64
CA GLU A 415 -9.04 31.03 -26.92
C GLU A 415 -9.00 31.33 -25.41
N THR A 416 -9.31 30.35 -24.55
CA THR A 416 -9.12 30.47 -23.10
C THR A 416 -7.88 29.71 -22.64
N THR A 417 -7.15 30.28 -21.68
CA THR A 417 -6.26 29.52 -20.80
C THR A 417 -7.12 28.57 -19.95
N THR A 418 -6.80 27.28 -19.94
CA THR A 418 -7.49 26.28 -19.12
C THR A 418 -6.54 25.67 -18.11
N SER A 419 -7.03 25.35 -16.91
CA SER A 419 -6.28 24.58 -15.92
C SER A 419 -6.41 23.07 -16.16
N CYS A 420 -5.38 22.33 -15.80
CA CYS A 420 -5.38 20.87 -15.83
C CYS A 420 -5.35 20.32 -14.40
N ALA A 421 -5.87 19.11 -14.20
CA ALA A 421 -5.85 18.44 -12.90
C ALA A 421 -5.09 17.10 -12.99
N TYR A 422 -4.24 16.81 -12.02
CA TYR A 422 -3.50 15.56 -11.99
C TYR A 422 -4.45 14.36 -11.79
N SER A 423 -4.28 13.33 -12.62
CA SER A 423 -5.02 12.07 -12.56
C SER A 423 -4.03 10.94 -12.29
N SER A 424 -4.12 10.32 -11.12
CA SER A 424 -3.34 9.12 -10.77
C SER A 424 -3.63 7.96 -11.71
N THR A 425 -4.88 7.79 -12.16
CA THR A 425 -5.27 6.78 -13.17
C THR A 425 -4.61 7.00 -14.54
N SER A 426 -4.30 8.26 -14.89
CA SER A 426 -3.69 8.60 -16.19
C SER A 426 -2.19 8.88 -16.09
N VAL A 427 -1.64 8.90 -14.87
CA VAL A 427 -0.27 9.32 -14.49
C VAL A 427 0.14 10.64 -15.18
N ALA A 428 -0.81 11.59 -15.27
CA ALA A 428 -0.68 12.82 -16.04
C ALA A 428 -1.64 13.91 -15.54
N ASN A 429 -1.32 15.17 -15.84
CA ASN A 429 -2.26 16.28 -15.74
C ASN A 429 -3.24 16.21 -16.92
N VAL A 430 -4.53 16.00 -16.63
CA VAL A 430 -5.59 15.88 -17.63
C VAL A 430 -6.25 17.24 -17.81
N CYS A 431 -6.23 17.73 -19.05
CA CYS A 431 -6.72 19.05 -19.42
C CYS A 431 -8.04 18.95 -20.19
N SER A 432 -8.97 19.86 -19.93
CA SER A 432 -10.21 20.03 -20.70
C SER A 432 -10.20 21.40 -21.36
N ILE A 433 -10.67 21.53 -22.61
CA ILE A 433 -10.64 22.79 -23.35
C ILE A 433 -12.07 23.26 -23.62
N THR A 434 -12.33 24.55 -23.38
CA THR A 434 -13.60 25.21 -23.64
C THR A 434 -13.47 26.09 -24.87
N GLY A 435 -14.36 25.92 -25.86
CA GLY A 435 -14.47 26.85 -26.98
C GLY A 435 -15.30 28.06 -26.57
N SER A 436 -14.73 29.27 -26.61
CA SER A 436 -15.43 30.50 -26.17
C SER A 436 -16.47 31.02 -27.17
N SER A 437 -16.67 30.36 -28.31
CA SER A 437 -17.61 30.78 -29.36
C SER A 437 -18.13 29.57 -30.15
N ALA A 438 -19.45 29.44 -30.28
CA ALA A 438 -20.10 28.39 -31.06
C ALA A 438 -20.10 28.63 -32.59
N VAL A 439 -19.51 29.73 -33.05
CA VAL A 439 -19.51 30.15 -34.47
C VAL A 439 -18.11 30.33 -35.06
N LYS A 440 -17.06 30.00 -34.29
CA LYS A 440 -15.67 30.02 -34.76
C LYS A 440 -15.09 28.61 -34.74
N PHE A 441 -14.56 28.20 -35.89
CA PHE A 441 -14.08 26.85 -36.18
C PHE A 441 -12.66 26.91 -36.74
N GLY A 442 -11.95 25.78 -36.71
CA GLY A 442 -10.60 25.65 -37.25
C GLY A 442 -9.53 25.41 -36.18
N LYS A 443 -8.27 25.30 -36.65
CA LYS A 443 -7.11 24.94 -35.83
C LYS A 443 -6.70 26.08 -34.88
N VAL A 444 -6.41 25.73 -33.64
CA VAL A 444 -5.77 26.56 -32.61
C VAL A 444 -4.59 25.80 -32.02
N SER A 445 -3.46 26.49 -31.87
CA SER A 445 -2.23 25.93 -31.30
C SER A 445 -2.07 26.32 -29.83
N TYR A 446 -1.69 25.37 -28.99
CA TYR A 446 -1.55 25.49 -27.54
C TYR A 446 -0.16 25.05 -27.08
N VAL A 447 0.26 25.59 -25.94
CA VAL A 447 1.44 25.16 -25.18
C VAL A 447 1.01 24.85 -23.75
N ALA A 448 1.43 23.72 -23.20
CA ALA A 448 1.28 23.46 -21.78
C ALA A 448 2.34 24.26 -21.01
N LYS A 449 1.90 25.26 -20.24
CA LYS A 449 2.71 25.91 -19.20
C LYS A 449 2.64 25.06 -17.94
N VAL A 450 3.80 24.84 -17.34
CA VAL A 450 3.97 24.14 -16.07
C VAL A 450 4.67 25.09 -15.11
N VAL A 451 4.18 25.17 -13.88
CA VAL A 451 4.83 25.86 -12.76
C VAL A 451 5.06 24.85 -11.66
N GLY A 452 6.30 24.69 -11.23
CA GLY A 452 6.66 23.79 -10.13
C GLY A 452 6.10 24.24 -8.78
N ALA A 453 6.00 23.29 -7.86
CA ALA A 453 5.68 23.56 -6.45
C ALA A 453 6.94 23.74 -5.59
N ASP A 454 8.08 23.98 -6.24
CA ASP A 454 9.34 24.37 -5.61
C ASP A 454 9.34 25.87 -5.24
N THR A 455 10.20 26.26 -4.30
CA THR A 455 10.29 27.64 -3.77
C THR A 455 10.67 28.69 -4.82
N ALA A 456 11.12 28.29 -6.02
CA ALA A 456 11.43 29.19 -7.12
C ALA A 456 10.33 29.26 -8.20
N GLU A 457 9.19 28.57 -7.99
CA GLU A 457 8.06 28.46 -8.93
C GLU A 457 8.52 28.12 -10.36
N THR A 458 9.42 27.13 -10.49
CA THR A 458 10.15 26.85 -11.74
C THR A 458 9.20 26.63 -12.93
N GLU A 459 9.22 27.55 -13.90
CA GLU A 459 8.36 27.51 -15.10
C GLU A 459 9.02 26.77 -16.27
N ILE A 460 8.33 25.77 -16.83
CA ILE A 460 8.70 25.14 -18.11
C ILE A 460 7.50 25.07 -19.06
N LYS A 461 7.77 24.87 -20.36
CA LYS A 461 6.77 24.85 -21.43
C LYS A 461 6.95 23.64 -22.34
N SER A 462 5.85 23.06 -22.82
CA SER A 462 5.89 22.03 -23.85
C SER A 462 6.25 22.61 -25.22
N ALA A 463 6.56 21.73 -26.18
CA ALA A 463 6.37 22.07 -27.59
C ALA A 463 4.91 22.47 -27.85
N ALA A 464 4.68 23.29 -28.87
CA ALA A 464 3.33 23.63 -29.31
C ALA A 464 2.62 22.40 -29.91
N PHE A 465 1.32 22.29 -29.70
CA PHE A 465 0.46 21.24 -30.23
C PHE A 465 -0.88 21.81 -30.65
N ASP A 466 -1.53 21.17 -31.63
CA ASP A 466 -2.75 21.70 -32.25
C ASP A 466 -4.01 20.93 -31.85
N VAL A 467 -5.11 21.66 -31.70
CA VAL A 467 -6.48 21.12 -31.65
C VAL A 467 -7.34 21.90 -32.65
N THR A 468 -8.44 21.29 -33.12
CA THR A 468 -9.35 21.91 -34.09
C THR A 468 -10.71 22.13 -33.45
N PHE A 469 -11.18 23.37 -33.39
CA PHE A 469 -12.58 23.65 -33.03
C PHE A 469 -13.49 23.25 -34.19
N ALA A 470 -14.36 22.28 -33.93
CA ALA A 470 -15.30 21.68 -34.88
C ALA A 470 -16.75 21.84 -34.37
N ASP A 471 -17.70 21.70 -35.28
CA ASP A 471 -19.11 21.57 -34.91
C ASP A 471 -19.40 20.18 -34.34
N ILE A 472 -20.50 20.09 -33.60
CA ILE A 472 -21.11 18.85 -33.10
C ILE A 472 -22.14 18.29 -34.11
N VAL A 473 -22.59 19.14 -35.04
CA VAL A 473 -23.64 18.82 -36.02
C VAL A 473 -23.02 18.29 -37.32
N ALA A 474 -23.34 17.04 -37.67
CA ALA A 474 -22.89 16.38 -38.89
C ALA A 474 -23.69 16.84 -40.13
N THR A 475 -22.97 17.23 -41.18
CA THR A 475 -23.48 17.44 -42.55
C THR A 475 -23.17 16.26 -43.47
N SER A 476 -22.39 15.29 -43.01
CA SER A 476 -22.23 13.98 -43.64
C SER A 476 -22.02 12.92 -42.57
N VAL A 477 -22.75 11.81 -42.68
CA VAL A 477 -22.52 10.58 -41.91
C VAL A 477 -22.46 9.42 -42.89
N VAL A 478 -21.41 8.60 -42.81
CA VAL A 478 -21.19 7.43 -43.66
C VAL A 478 -20.95 6.22 -42.76
N ILE A 479 -21.66 5.12 -43.03
CA ILE A 479 -21.38 3.81 -42.43
C ILE A 479 -20.69 2.94 -43.49
N SER A 480 -19.59 2.28 -43.12
CA SER A 480 -18.84 1.38 -43.99
C SER A 480 -18.43 0.10 -43.25
N ALA A 481 -18.21 -0.97 -44.01
CA ALA A 481 -17.75 -2.28 -43.56
C ALA A 481 -17.09 -3.02 -44.74
N PRO A 482 -16.39 -4.15 -44.52
CA PRO A 482 -16.01 -5.06 -45.60
C PRO A 482 -17.24 -5.49 -46.42
N SER A 483 -17.11 -5.56 -47.75
CA SER A 483 -18.20 -6.00 -48.64
C SER A 483 -18.45 -7.51 -48.60
N SER A 484 -17.51 -8.30 -48.05
CA SER A 484 -17.63 -9.74 -47.86
C SER A 484 -16.80 -10.23 -46.67
N GLY A 485 -17.05 -11.47 -46.25
CA GLY A 485 -16.28 -12.22 -45.26
C GLY A 485 -16.79 -13.66 -45.13
N SER A 486 -16.17 -14.45 -44.27
CA SER A 486 -16.57 -15.84 -43.99
C SER A 486 -17.51 -15.91 -42.78
N VAL A 487 -18.25 -17.02 -42.65
CA VAL A 487 -18.96 -17.33 -41.40
C VAL A 487 -18.02 -17.28 -40.19
N GLY A 488 -18.40 -16.52 -39.16
CA GLY A 488 -17.58 -16.34 -37.96
C GLY A 488 -16.40 -15.36 -38.08
N ASP A 489 -16.13 -14.73 -39.23
CA ASP A 489 -15.07 -13.73 -39.34
C ASP A 489 -15.37 -12.48 -38.50
N LYS A 490 -14.33 -11.90 -37.90
CA LYS A 490 -14.43 -10.63 -37.17
C LYS A 490 -14.38 -9.46 -38.15
N VAL A 491 -15.44 -8.67 -38.22
CA VAL A 491 -15.56 -7.47 -39.07
C VAL A 491 -15.71 -6.20 -38.25
N THR A 492 -15.01 -5.15 -38.67
CA THR A 492 -15.16 -3.80 -38.10
C THR A 492 -16.14 -2.98 -38.95
N VAL A 493 -17.22 -2.51 -38.35
CA VAL A 493 -18.14 -1.55 -38.96
C VAL A 493 -17.78 -0.15 -38.46
N THR A 494 -17.63 0.79 -39.40
CA THR A 494 -17.09 2.14 -39.15
C THR A 494 -18.15 3.19 -39.45
N LEU A 495 -18.42 4.07 -38.49
CA LEU A 495 -19.16 5.31 -38.65
C LEU A 495 -18.15 6.44 -38.84
N THR A 496 -18.31 7.25 -39.88
CA THR A 496 -17.53 8.48 -40.10
C THR A 496 -18.49 9.66 -40.23
N ALA A 497 -18.35 10.66 -39.36
CA ALA A 497 -19.17 11.87 -39.35
C ALA A 497 -18.33 13.14 -39.56
N LYS A 498 -18.77 14.02 -40.46
CA LYS A 498 -18.16 15.31 -40.78
C LYS A 498 -19.15 16.45 -40.64
N GLU A 499 -18.64 17.63 -40.33
CA GLU A 499 -19.40 18.87 -40.17
C GLU A 499 -19.28 19.82 -41.38
N LYS A 500 -20.00 20.95 -41.32
CA LYS A 500 -20.21 21.90 -42.43
C LYS A 500 -18.93 22.54 -42.99
N ASN A 501 -17.87 22.66 -42.21
CA ASN A 501 -16.57 23.17 -42.62
C ASN A 501 -15.63 22.05 -43.16
N GLY A 502 -16.11 20.80 -43.23
CA GLY A 502 -15.41 19.66 -43.83
C GLY A 502 -14.48 18.90 -42.89
N TYR A 503 -14.33 19.35 -41.64
CA TYR A 503 -13.66 18.61 -40.58
C TYR A 503 -14.52 17.44 -40.12
N PRO A 504 -13.94 16.45 -39.42
CA PRO A 504 -14.71 15.52 -38.61
C PRO A 504 -15.50 16.26 -37.51
N VAL A 505 -16.65 15.70 -37.09
CA VAL A 505 -17.40 16.22 -35.93
C VAL A 505 -16.56 16.13 -34.65
N ALA A 506 -16.85 17.00 -33.68
CA ALA A 506 -16.15 17.05 -32.40
C ALA A 506 -16.14 15.70 -31.65
N ASP A 507 -15.02 15.42 -30.98
CA ASP A 507 -14.71 14.15 -30.30
C ASP A 507 -15.56 14.01 -29.02
N SER A 508 -16.65 13.28 -29.12
CA SER A 508 -17.72 13.25 -28.11
C SER A 508 -18.38 11.88 -27.98
N THR A 509 -19.11 11.69 -26.88
CA THR A 509 -20.14 10.66 -26.73
C THR A 509 -21.46 11.19 -27.28
N TYR A 510 -22.00 10.50 -28.27
CA TYR A 510 -23.34 10.67 -28.83
C TYR A 510 -24.19 9.48 -28.35
N GLU A 511 -25.52 9.62 -28.38
CA GLU A 511 -26.50 8.62 -27.91
C GLU A 511 -26.44 8.23 -26.40
N GLY A 512 -27.60 7.89 -25.85
CA GLY A 512 -27.77 7.38 -24.48
C GLY A 512 -28.65 8.25 -23.56
N GLY A 513 -29.22 7.62 -22.53
CA GLY A 513 -30.22 8.20 -21.62
C GLY A 513 -29.74 9.28 -20.65
N SER A 514 -28.65 9.97 -20.94
CA SER A 514 -28.13 11.09 -20.14
C SER A 514 -27.32 12.05 -21.00
N ALA A 515 -28.00 12.99 -21.67
CA ALA A 515 -27.39 14.16 -22.32
C ALA A 515 -26.84 15.19 -21.30
N ASN A 516 -26.19 14.71 -20.24
CA ASN A 516 -25.95 15.43 -18.99
C ASN A 516 -24.59 16.16 -18.98
N GLY A 517 -24.41 17.09 -19.92
CA GLY A 517 -23.18 17.89 -20.08
C GLY A 517 -22.08 17.17 -20.87
N SER A 518 -21.50 17.71 -21.95
CA SER A 518 -21.59 19.10 -22.45
C SER A 518 -21.62 19.20 -23.97
N VAL A 519 -21.84 18.08 -24.70
CA VAL A 519 -21.68 18.02 -26.17
C VAL A 519 -22.67 17.00 -26.83
N GLY A 520 -23.62 16.45 -26.08
CA GLY A 520 -24.40 15.27 -26.51
C GLY A 520 -25.50 15.59 -27.53
N GLY A 521 -25.55 14.79 -28.60
CA GLY A 521 -26.66 14.73 -29.56
C GLY A 521 -26.95 13.29 -30.00
N ILE A 522 -28.04 13.10 -30.75
CA ILE A 522 -28.42 11.81 -31.35
C ILE A 522 -28.01 11.76 -32.83
N PHE A 523 -27.53 10.60 -33.27
CA PHE A 523 -27.36 10.24 -34.69
C PHE A 523 -28.62 9.54 -35.22
N TRP A 524 -29.31 8.75 -34.40
CA TRP A 524 -30.46 7.92 -34.78
C TRP A 524 -31.75 8.38 -34.10
N ASN A 525 -32.90 8.08 -34.70
CA ASN A 525 -34.19 8.37 -34.07
C ASN A 525 -34.69 7.18 -33.25
N THR A 526 -35.37 7.42 -32.13
CA THR A 526 -36.02 6.37 -31.32
C THR A 526 -37.25 5.77 -32.01
N THR A 527 -37.83 6.46 -32.99
CA THR A 527 -38.97 5.95 -33.78
C THR A 527 -38.57 5.28 -35.10
N THR A 528 -37.41 5.63 -35.67
CA THR A 528 -36.82 4.98 -36.86
C THR A 528 -35.47 4.37 -36.49
N VAL A 529 -35.54 3.37 -35.60
CA VAL A 529 -34.35 2.66 -35.09
C VAL A 529 -33.54 2.00 -36.21
N PRO A 530 -32.23 1.81 -36.04
CA PRO A 530 -31.42 1.00 -36.94
C PRO A 530 -32.01 -0.40 -37.14
N ALA A 531 -32.10 -0.81 -38.40
CA ALA A 531 -32.69 -2.06 -38.83
C ALA A 531 -31.61 -3.02 -39.35
N TYR A 532 -31.73 -4.30 -39.00
CA TYR A 532 -30.73 -5.32 -39.30
C TYR A 532 -31.38 -6.59 -39.80
N SER A 533 -30.75 -7.21 -40.81
CA SER A 533 -31.11 -8.53 -41.34
C SER A 533 -30.91 -9.69 -40.34
N SER A 534 -30.10 -9.49 -39.30
CA SER A 534 -29.72 -10.52 -38.33
C SER A 534 -29.75 -9.96 -36.90
N ALA A 535 -30.24 -10.77 -35.97
CA ALA A 535 -30.24 -10.42 -34.54
C ALA A 535 -28.83 -10.36 -33.93
N SER A 536 -27.84 -10.98 -34.56
CA SER A 536 -26.43 -11.02 -34.13
C SER A 536 -25.57 -9.90 -34.73
N PHE A 537 -26.03 -9.24 -35.79
CA PHE A 537 -25.32 -8.16 -36.46
C PHE A 537 -26.00 -6.82 -36.15
N LYS A 538 -25.58 -6.17 -35.07
CA LYS A 538 -26.18 -4.90 -34.60
C LYS A 538 -25.13 -3.79 -34.32
N PRO A 539 -24.41 -3.28 -35.34
CA PRO A 539 -23.53 -2.13 -35.12
C PRO A 539 -24.33 -0.86 -34.83
N PHE A 540 -23.91 -0.07 -33.84
CA PHE A 540 -24.47 1.25 -33.51
C PHE A 540 -25.99 1.23 -33.30
N ALA A 541 -26.49 0.37 -32.41
CA ALA A 541 -27.92 0.23 -32.15
C ALA A 541 -28.51 1.44 -31.38
N ALA A 542 -29.82 1.66 -31.52
CA ALA A 542 -30.50 2.77 -30.85
C ALA A 542 -30.34 2.67 -29.32
N GLY A 543 -29.79 3.70 -28.70
CA GLY A 543 -29.52 3.78 -27.26
C GLY A 543 -28.13 3.29 -26.82
N GLU A 544 -27.31 2.70 -27.70
CA GLU A 544 -25.89 2.46 -27.43
C GLU A 544 -25.12 3.78 -27.48
N THR A 545 -24.23 4.05 -26.51
CA THR A 545 -23.38 5.26 -26.55
C THR A 545 -22.28 5.14 -27.60
N ILE A 546 -22.35 6.01 -28.61
CA ILE A 546 -21.42 6.09 -29.74
C ILE A 546 -20.33 7.11 -29.41
N THR A 547 -19.09 6.68 -29.21
CA THR A 547 -17.96 7.59 -28.96
C THR A 547 -17.20 7.85 -30.27
N THR A 548 -17.10 9.12 -30.69
CA THR A 548 -16.25 9.50 -31.82
C THR A 548 -14.83 9.86 -31.38
N THR A 549 -13.86 9.62 -32.26
CA THR A 549 -12.50 10.16 -32.20
C THR A 549 -12.06 10.49 -33.61
N SER A 550 -11.68 11.75 -33.85
CA SER A 550 -11.61 12.36 -35.18
C SER A 550 -12.87 12.10 -36.02
N GLY A 551 -14.04 12.29 -35.40
CA GLY A 551 -15.37 12.05 -36.00
C GLY A 551 -15.64 10.59 -36.44
N VAL A 552 -14.74 9.65 -36.13
CA VAL A 552 -14.89 8.22 -36.45
C VAL A 552 -15.29 7.46 -35.19
N ALA A 553 -16.25 6.54 -35.32
CA ALA A 553 -16.56 5.52 -34.32
C ALA A 553 -16.53 4.14 -34.98
N THR A 554 -16.18 3.09 -34.23
CA THR A 554 -16.10 1.71 -34.75
C THR A 554 -16.79 0.73 -33.80
N VAL A 555 -17.40 -0.32 -34.36
CA VAL A 555 -17.86 -1.50 -33.62
C VAL A 555 -17.32 -2.73 -34.32
N ASP A 556 -16.71 -3.62 -33.54
CA ASP A 556 -16.28 -4.94 -33.99
C ASP A 556 -17.39 -5.97 -33.71
N LEU A 557 -17.77 -6.75 -34.73
CA LEU A 557 -18.74 -7.84 -34.61
C LEU A 557 -18.20 -9.10 -35.30
N TYR A 558 -18.76 -10.26 -34.97
CA TYR A 558 -18.53 -11.49 -35.73
C TYR A 558 -19.66 -11.71 -36.75
N LEU A 559 -19.31 -12.12 -37.95
CA LEU A 559 -20.28 -12.55 -38.96
C LEU A 559 -21.00 -13.84 -38.48
N PRO A 560 -22.29 -14.02 -38.81
CA PRO A 560 -23.07 -15.14 -38.31
C PRO A 560 -22.56 -16.48 -38.86
N ALA A 561 -22.94 -17.58 -38.20
CA ALA A 561 -22.59 -18.95 -38.59
C ALA A 561 -23.35 -19.47 -39.85
N VAL A 562 -23.97 -18.58 -40.63
CA VAL A 562 -24.73 -18.91 -41.85
C VAL A 562 -24.30 -17.99 -43.00
N ALA A 563 -24.19 -18.55 -44.20
CA ALA A 563 -23.90 -17.81 -45.42
C ALA A 563 -25.11 -16.97 -45.88
N GLY A 564 -24.85 -15.95 -46.70
CA GLY A 564 -25.86 -15.05 -47.27
C GLY A 564 -25.52 -13.57 -47.09
N ASN A 565 -26.41 -12.68 -47.52
CA ASN A 565 -26.21 -11.25 -47.39
C ASN A 565 -26.69 -10.74 -46.02
N ILE A 566 -25.77 -10.15 -45.26
CA ILE A 566 -26.07 -9.45 -44.01
C ILE A 566 -26.11 -7.95 -44.28
N THR A 567 -27.31 -7.38 -44.21
CA THR A 567 -27.55 -5.94 -44.31
C THR A 567 -27.76 -5.28 -42.95
N GLY A 568 -27.36 -4.02 -42.86
CA GLY A 568 -27.74 -3.07 -41.81
C GLY A 568 -28.12 -1.73 -42.43
N THR A 569 -29.17 -1.09 -41.92
CA THR A 569 -29.68 0.20 -42.39
C THR A 569 -29.92 1.12 -41.20
N TRP A 570 -29.36 2.32 -41.23
CA TRP A 570 -29.54 3.35 -40.21
C TRP A 570 -30.24 4.56 -40.82
N THR A 571 -31.24 5.10 -40.13
CA THR A 571 -31.93 6.34 -40.51
C THR A 571 -31.44 7.47 -39.61
N LEU A 572 -30.88 8.53 -40.20
CA LEU A 572 -30.37 9.67 -39.45
C LEU A 572 -31.50 10.45 -38.77
N ALA A 573 -31.25 10.91 -37.55
CA ALA A 573 -32.24 11.58 -36.71
C ALA A 573 -32.87 12.83 -37.35
N GLY A 574 -34.11 13.11 -36.95
CA GLY A 574 -34.87 14.28 -37.40
C GLY A 574 -35.68 14.07 -38.67
N THR A 575 -36.20 15.18 -39.20
CA THR A 575 -36.97 15.23 -40.45
C THR A 575 -36.25 16.16 -41.42
N ALA A 576 -36.23 15.82 -42.71
CA ALA A 576 -35.60 16.64 -43.74
C ALA A 576 -36.07 18.11 -43.64
N GLY A 577 -35.12 19.05 -43.58
CA GLY A 577 -35.39 20.47 -43.36
C GLY A 577 -35.27 20.96 -41.91
N THR A 578 -35.21 20.09 -40.89
CA THR A 578 -34.99 20.48 -39.48
C THR A 578 -33.71 19.88 -38.88
N THR A 579 -32.89 20.72 -38.24
CA THR A 579 -31.69 20.29 -37.50
C THR A 579 -32.11 19.56 -36.23
N THR A 580 -31.61 18.35 -36.00
CA THR A 580 -32.04 17.50 -34.88
C THR A 580 -30.85 16.79 -34.25
N GLY A 581 -30.61 17.01 -32.95
CA GLY A 581 -29.53 16.34 -32.23
C GLY A 581 -28.16 16.67 -32.84
N ALA A 582 -27.45 15.63 -33.30
CA ALA A 582 -26.15 15.77 -33.97
C ALA A 582 -26.27 15.83 -35.50
N ILE A 583 -27.46 16.03 -36.06
CA ILE A 583 -27.72 15.94 -37.51
C ILE A 583 -28.17 17.28 -38.11
N ASP A 584 -27.51 17.70 -39.20
CA ASP A 584 -27.94 18.88 -39.96
C ASP A 584 -29.21 18.60 -40.76
N LYS A 585 -30.03 19.65 -40.91
CA LYS A 585 -31.28 19.65 -41.70
C LYS A 585 -31.14 19.17 -43.15
N THR A 586 -29.93 19.18 -43.73
CA THR A 586 -29.66 18.71 -45.10
C THR A 586 -29.57 17.19 -45.22
N ILE A 587 -29.30 16.46 -44.13
CA ILE A 587 -29.22 14.98 -44.12
C ILE A 587 -30.20 14.32 -43.13
N ALA A 588 -30.91 15.10 -42.31
CA ALA A 588 -31.94 14.62 -41.38
C ALA A 588 -32.98 13.73 -42.09
N GLY A 589 -33.22 12.53 -41.55
CA GLY A 589 -34.13 11.53 -42.13
C GLY A 589 -33.57 10.76 -43.34
N SER A 590 -32.34 11.01 -43.80
CA SER A 590 -31.71 10.19 -44.84
C SER A 590 -31.15 8.88 -44.28
N THR A 591 -30.93 7.89 -45.16
CA THR A 591 -30.53 6.52 -44.77
C THR A 591 -29.11 6.18 -45.23
N ALA A 592 -28.38 5.49 -44.37
CA ALA A 592 -27.15 4.78 -44.71
C ALA A 592 -27.41 3.27 -44.65
N THR A 593 -26.92 2.51 -45.63
CA THR A 593 -27.07 1.05 -45.69
C THR A 593 -25.73 0.40 -46.04
N ILE A 594 -25.41 -0.71 -45.37
CA ILE A 594 -24.32 -1.62 -45.77
C ILE A 594 -24.86 -3.01 -46.08
N THR A 595 -24.12 -3.75 -46.91
CA THR A 595 -24.34 -5.16 -47.21
C THR A 595 -23.02 -5.90 -47.17
N ILE A 596 -22.93 -6.97 -46.40
CA ILE A 596 -21.79 -7.89 -46.35
C ILE A 596 -22.22 -9.23 -46.93
N ALA A 597 -21.50 -9.75 -47.92
CA ALA A 597 -21.70 -11.11 -48.42
C ALA A 597 -20.92 -12.11 -47.55
N VAL A 598 -21.64 -12.97 -46.80
CA VAL A 598 -21.05 -13.99 -45.93
C VAL A 598 -20.96 -15.32 -46.69
N ALA A 599 -19.74 -15.84 -46.86
CA ALA A 599 -19.47 -17.15 -47.48
C ALA A 599 -19.31 -18.26 -46.43
N ASN A 600 -19.57 -19.51 -46.79
CA ASN A 600 -19.28 -20.66 -45.92
C ASN A 600 -18.42 -21.70 -46.66
N PRO A 601 -17.10 -21.46 -46.74
CA PRO A 601 -16.18 -22.35 -47.46
C PRO A 601 -16.14 -23.77 -46.87
N GLY A 602 -16.54 -23.95 -45.60
CA GLY A 602 -16.66 -25.27 -44.98
C GLY A 602 -17.82 -26.10 -45.56
N THR A 603 -18.96 -25.47 -45.86
CA THR A 603 -20.07 -26.13 -46.56
C THR A 603 -19.74 -26.35 -48.04
N GLU A 604 -19.12 -25.38 -48.71
CA GLU A 604 -18.72 -25.50 -50.11
C GLU A 604 -17.71 -26.66 -50.31
N ALA A 605 -16.69 -26.76 -49.45
CA ALA A 605 -15.73 -27.86 -49.46
C ALA A 605 -16.37 -29.22 -49.09
N ALA A 606 -17.37 -29.26 -48.20
CA ALA A 606 -18.09 -30.48 -47.85
C ALA A 606 -18.95 -30.99 -49.03
N THR A 607 -19.58 -30.10 -49.80
CA THR A 607 -20.31 -30.45 -51.02
C THR A 607 -19.35 -31.02 -52.06
N ALA A 608 -18.25 -30.32 -52.36
CA ALA A 608 -17.26 -30.80 -53.34
C ALA A 608 -16.65 -32.17 -52.95
N ALA A 609 -16.37 -32.40 -51.66
CA ALA A 609 -15.91 -33.69 -51.16
C ALA A 609 -16.96 -34.81 -51.28
N ALA A 610 -18.25 -34.49 -51.17
CA ALA A 610 -19.34 -35.45 -51.38
C ALA A 610 -19.56 -35.76 -52.87
N GLU A 611 -19.39 -34.79 -53.75
CA GLU A 611 -19.43 -34.96 -55.22
C GLU A 611 -18.27 -35.87 -55.69
N GLU A 612 -17.04 -35.59 -55.25
CA GLU A 612 -15.85 -36.42 -55.55
C GLU A 612 -16.00 -37.85 -55.01
N ALA A 613 -16.50 -38.01 -53.78
CA ALA A 613 -16.77 -39.34 -53.20
C ALA A 613 -17.87 -40.10 -53.96
N THR A 614 -18.83 -39.39 -54.58
CA THR A 614 -19.87 -39.99 -55.43
C THR A 614 -19.28 -40.43 -56.77
N ALA A 615 -18.40 -39.64 -57.38
CA ALA A 615 -17.67 -40.02 -58.59
C ALA A 615 -16.84 -41.28 -58.37
N ALA A 616 -16.01 -41.32 -57.32
CA ALA A 616 -15.19 -42.47 -56.98
C ALA A 616 -16.00 -43.76 -56.68
N ALA A 617 -17.23 -43.63 -56.14
CA ALA A 617 -18.14 -44.75 -55.93
C ALA A 617 -18.73 -45.29 -57.24
N ASN A 618 -19.00 -44.43 -58.22
CA ASN A 618 -19.43 -44.82 -59.56
C ASN A 618 -18.29 -45.52 -60.32
N ASP A 619 -17.08 -44.93 -60.33
CA ASP A 619 -15.88 -45.54 -60.96
C ASP A 619 -15.59 -46.94 -60.40
N ALA A 620 -15.73 -47.13 -59.08
CA ALA A 620 -15.59 -48.43 -58.43
C ALA A 620 -16.70 -49.43 -58.82
N THR A 621 -17.91 -48.93 -59.11
CA THR A 621 -19.04 -49.75 -59.57
C THR A 621 -18.84 -50.18 -61.03
N ASP A 622 -18.44 -49.27 -61.91
CA ASP A 622 -18.15 -49.55 -63.32
C ASP A 622 -16.95 -50.50 -63.47
N ALA A 623 -15.93 -50.35 -62.62
CA ALA A 623 -14.82 -51.30 -62.54
C ALA A 623 -15.26 -52.70 -62.05
N ALA A 624 -16.19 -52.77 -61.09
CA ALA A 624 -16.74 -54.04 -60.61
C ALA A 624 -17.63 -54.72 -61.66
N LEU A 625 -18.44 -53.96 -62.42
CA LEU A 625 -19.21 -54.46 -63.56
C LEU A 625 -18.28 -54.97 -64.67
N SER A 626 -17.27 -54.18 -65.05
CA SER A 626 -16.25 -54.60 -66.03
C SER A 626 -15.53 -55.88 -65.62
N ALA A 627 -15.25 -56.06 -64.33
CA ALA A 627 -14.65 -57.28 -63.79
C ALA A 627 -15.63 -58.47 -63.80
N ALA A 628 -16.93 -58.24 -63.60
CA ALA A 628 -17.96 -59.26 -63.70
C ALA A 628 -18.16 -59.72 -65.17
N GLU A 629 -18.26 -58.79 -66.12
CA GLU A 629 -18.33 -59.11 -67.55
C GLU A 629 -17.09 -59.89 -68.02
N ALA A 630 -15.90 -59.50 -67.57
CA ALA A 630 -14.66 -60.24 -67.85
C ALA A 630 -14.64 -61.65 -67.23
N ALA A 631 -15.24 -61.84 -66.05
CA ALA A 631 -15.37 -63.14 -65.42
C ALA A 631 -16.40 -64.03 -66.15
N GLU A 632 -17.55 -63.48 -66.56
CA GLU A 632 -18.54 -64.19 -67.36
C GLU A 632 -17.95 -64.63 -68.71
N ALA A 633 -17.26 -63.73 -69.42
CA ALA A 633 -16.53 -64.05 -70.65
C ALA A 633 -15.47 -65.15 -70.44
N ALA A 634 -14.75 -65.13 -69.32
CA ALA A 634 -13.80 -66.19 -68.97
C ALA A 634 -14.50 -67.54 -68.72
N THR A 635 -15.68 -67.55 -68.07
CA THR A 635 -16.46 -68.79 -67.90
C THR A 635 -17.05 -69.31 -69.22
N ALA A 636 -17.45 -68.44 -70.14
CA ALA A 636 -17.90 -68.83 -71.48
C ALA A 636 -16.78 -69.51 -72.27
N MET A 637 -15.59 -68.89 -72.35
CA MET A 637 -14.41 -69.50 -73.00
C MET A 637 -13.98 -70.82 -72.33
N ALA A 638 -14.14 -70.95 -71.01
CA ALA A 638 -13.87 -72.20 -70.30
C ALA A 638 -14.87 -73.31 -70.67
N GLN A 639 -16.15 -72.97 -70.84
CA GLN A 639 -17.18 -73.91 -71.29
C GLN A 639 -16.94 -74.34 -72.76
N GLU A 640 -16.66 -73.40 -73.66
CA GLU A 640 -16.29 -73.71 -75.06
C GLU A 640 -15.09 -74.67 -75.14
N ALA A 641 -14.09 -74.50 -74.27
CA ALA A 641 -12.94 -75.41 -74.19
C ALA A 641 -13.32 -76.81 -73.67
N VAL A 642 -14.26 -76.92 -72.71
CA VAL A 642 -14.79 -78.21 -72.23
C VAL A 642 -15.58 -78.91 -73.32
N ASP A 643 -16.43 -78.19 -74.06
CA ASP A 643 -17.25 -78.74 -75.14
C ASP A 643 -16.37 -79.21 -76.32
N ALA A 644 -15.32 -78.46 -76.65
CA ALA A 644 -14.32 -78.86 -77.65
C ALA A 644 -13.56 -80.14 -77.23
N VAL A 645 -13.26 -80.32 -75.94
CA VAL A 645 -12.64 -81.55 -75.41
C VAL A 645 -13.62 -82.73 -75.43
N ALA A 646 -14.91 -82.50 -75.18
CA ALA A 646 -15.95 -83.52 -75.27
C ALA A 646 -16.12 -84.02 -76.71
N GLU A 647 -16.18 -83.11 -77.69
CA GLU A 647 -16.26 -83.45 -79.11
C GLU A 647 -14.98 -84.17 -79.59
N LEU A 648 -13.79 -83.71 -79.18
CA LEU A 648 -12.53 -84.42 -79.48
C LEU A 648 -12.53 -85.85 -78.92
N SER A 649 -13.06 -86.05 -77.71
CA SER A 649 -13.20 -87.37 -77.09
C SER A 649 -14.15 -88.30 -77.88
N SER A 650 -15.25 -87.73 -78.41
CA SER A 650 -16.16 -88.42 -79.33
C SER A 650 -15.45 -88.88 -80.61
N GLN A 651 -14.73 -87.97 -81.28
CA GLN A 651 -13.98 -88.25 -82.50
C GLN A 651 -12.86 -89.29 -82.28
N VAL A 652 -12.11 -89.20 -81.18
CA VAL A 652 -11.10 -90.19 -80.80
C VAL A 652 -11.72 -91.56 -80.54
N THR A 653 -12.89 -91.62 -79.89
CA THR A 653 -13.63 -92.87 -79.67
C THR A 653 -14.11 -93.51 -80.98
N ALA A 654 -14.56 -92.70 -81.94
CA ALA A 654 -14.91 -93.17 -83.28
C ALA A 654 -13.68 -93.70 -84.05
N LEU A 655 -12.55 -92.99 -84.01
CA LEU A 655 -11.28 -93.41 -84.62
C LEU A 655 -10.75 -94.72 -84.04
N ILE A 656 -10.77 -94.88 -82.70
CA ILE A 656 -10.39 -96.13 -82.03
C ILE A 656 -11.30 -97.29 -82.47
N SER A 657 -12.60 -97.03 -82.63
CA SER A 657 -13.57 -98.04 -83.08
C SER A 657 -13.34 -98.45 -84.53
N ALA A 658 -13.07 -97.49 -85.43
CA ALA A 658 -12.71 -97.76 -86.82
C ALA A 658 -11.39 -98.54 -86.93
N LEU A 659 -10.37 -98.18 -86.14
CA LEU A 659 -9.08 -98.87 -86.10
C LEU A 659 -9.23 -100.32 -85.60
N ARG A 660 -10.06 -100.56 -84.56
CA ARG A 660 -10.39 -101.93 -84.10
C ARG A 660 -11.07 -102.75 -85.19
N ALA A 661 -11.97 -102.15 -85.98
CA ALA A 661 -12.60 -102.82 -87.12
C ALA A 661 -11.59 -103.15 -88.24
N GLN A 662 -10.68 -102.23 -88.57
CA GLN A 662 -9.60 -102.47 -89.54
C GLN A 662 -8.65 -103.59 -89.09
N ILE A 663 -8.20 -103.57 -87.82
CA ILE A 663 -7.37 -104.63 -87.23
C ILE A 663 -8.09 -105.98 -87.33
N THR A 664 -9.38 -106.04 -86.96
CA THR A 664 -10.19 -107.26 -87.04
C THR A 664 -10.31 -107.78 -88.48
N SER A 665 -10.48 -106.88 -89.45
CA SER A 665 -10.49 -107.24 -90.88
C SER A 665 -9.14 -107.80 -91.34
N LEU A 666 -8.04 -107.15 -90.96
CA LEU A 666 -6.68 -107.59 -91.29
C LEU A 666 -6.33 -108.93 -90.64
N THR A 667 -6.69 -109.16 -89.37
CA THR A 667 -6.53 -110.46 -88.69
C THR A 667 -7.29 -111.57 -89.44
N ASN A 668 -8.53 -111.33 -89.86
CA ASN A 668 -9.28 -112.27 -90.69
C ASN A 668 -8.63 -112.54 -92.05
N LEU A 669 -7.97 -111.54 -92.64
CA LEU A 669 -7.22 -111.67 -93.88
C LEU A 669 -5.93 -112.51 -93.68
N VAL A 670 -5.19 -112.26 -92.61
CA VAL A 670 -4.02 -113.07 -92.21
C VAL A 670 -4.41 -114.53 -91.93
N ILE A 671 -5.54 -114.78 -91.25
CA ILE A 671 -6.06 -116.15 -91.03
C ILE A 671 -6.40 -116.83 -92.36
N LYS A 672 -6.98 -116.12 -93.33
CA LYS A 672 -7.22 -116.66 -94.70
C LYS A 672 -5.91 -116.98 -95.41
N ILE A 673 -4.86 -116.17 -95.27
CA ILE A 673 -3.53 -116.42 -95.85
C ILE A 673 -2.87 -117.62 -95.16
N GLN A 674 -2.86 -117.70 -93.83
CA GLN A 674 -2.31 -118.84 -93.08
C GLN A 674 -2.99 -120.17 -93.46
N LYS A 675 -4.30 -120.16 -93.73
CA LYS A 675 -5.02 -121.34 -94.25
C LYS A 675 -4.60 -121.70 -95.69
N LYS A 676 -4.31 -120.71 -96.54
CA LYS A 676 -3.82 -120.93 -97.92
C LYS A 676 -2.36 -121.38 -98.02
N VAL A 677 -1.54 -121.17 -97.00
CA VAL A 677 -0.11 -121.57 -96.97
C VAL A 677 0.10 -122.94 -96.29
N LYS A 678 -0.95 -123.51 -95.70
CA LYS A 678 -0.97 -124.88 -95.12
C LYS A 678 -1.71 -125.90 -95.99
N ALA A 679 -2.04 -125.53 -97.24
CA ALA A 679 -2.72 -126.35 -98.24
C ALA A 679 -1.92 -126.31 -99.54
#